data_AF-A0A6A5TUL3-F1
#
_entry.id   AF-A0A6A5TUL3-F1
#
_cell.length_a   1.000
_cell.length_b   1.000
_cell.length_c   1.000
_cell.angle_alpha   90.00
_cell.angle_beta   90.00
_cell.angle_gamma   90.00
#
_symmetry.space_group_name_H-M   'P 1'
#
loop_
_entity.id
_entity.type
_entity.pdbx_description
1 polymer ?
#
loop_
_entity_poly.entity_id
_entity_poly.type
_entity_poly.pdbx_seq_one_letter_code
_entity_poly.pdbx_strand_id
1 'polypeptide(L)'
;MIQPGLERIGQLLKNIHFPWKSIHVAGTNGKGSICAYASSLLTRRHIRHGRFTSPHLIDRWDCIQVNGEPVSERDFRKVENHFTQLNQRENIGASEFELLTATAFQLFNDNKIDIGVVEVGMGGKLDATNILNNQIVSVISKIAHDHQNFLGNTLEDIARHKAGILRPNVPYIVNPVNEWNIHDVIDHYAKEIGAGPRILPDTPELRQTLFKKQDWTKVAERLLPFQRDNVVLAYLAFLEALNSLRENTQKASRLLVHLRSKTIPGRFQEVGFDPILGTQHSMRRRLVVDGAHNPDAGKVLAEWIRRHYRRNTRKKQMSSRDYRVAKLTESSDGESQMTWKRSVTWVLAMTEGKDARKYLETILEPGDSVVTTTFGPVDGMPWVKPMDPKELSKIVQDVEPGVTSIDVPLPGTFRALCTAKYLAGREQLIVITGSLYLVSDFLRLRGEYTKDPTILDTSLADKEARNRVNTFLSKGTEATFYDAKPESDATSIEAEKRKLEAEIEMLDREMQSLEVEETRLRRARSLSSTSPVSDAASSLSAPPAPPSAEGDGTMSAKAKFYRDFEDIRTQLEQLPPSLGTSELSPTNDLRPFIYKREPSADTDAILRGAERPRVRYHMHEGKPQKMEDYKSAEPFHSPADDQRLERPDPHRPSIVYPRANTRLEGKARIVEARTKGRPVVKSLHPLKLHLDDSGDCEQPIQKSRPAAYIRKHPSRAAGE
;
A
#
# COMPACT_ATOMS: atom_id res chain seq x y z
N MET A 1 20.76 13.68 -2.48
CA MET A 1 20.81 12.60 -1.46
C MET A 1 19.98 13.06 -0.27
N ILE A 2 19.05 12.27 0.25
CA ILE A 2 18.23 12.66 1.40
C ILE A 2 19.09 12.53 2.68
N GLN A 3 19.16 13.59 3.48
CA GLN A 3 19.84 13.59 4.78
C GLN A 3 18.81 13.40 5.91
N PRO A 4 18.82 12.28 6.66
CA PRO A 4 17.94 12.08 7.80
C PRO A 4 18.14 13.16 8.88
N GLY A 5 17.04 13.66 9.46
CA GLY A 5 17.04 14.76 10.43
C GLY A 5 15.60 15.15 10.78
N LEU A 6 15.42 15.94 11.85
CA LEU A 6 14.12 16.48 12.28
C LEU A 6 14.03 18.01 12.12
N GLU A 7 15.11 18.65 11.69
CA GLU A 7 15.30 20.09 11.69
C GLU A 7 14.41 20.77 10.64
N ARG A 8 14.32 20.20 9.44
CA ARG A 8 13.51 20.73 8.33
C ARG A 8 12.01 20.58 8.58
N ILE A 9 11.56 19.42 9.07
CA ILE A 9 10.15 19.23 9.48
C ILE A 9 9.80 20.13 10.68
N GLY A 10 10.75 20.34 11.61
CA GLY A 10 10.61 21.33 12.69
C GLY A 10 10.52 22.78 12.19
N GLN A 11 11.20 23.13 11.10
CA GLN A 11 11.07 24.45 10.45
C GLN A 11 9.71 24.61 9.76
N LEU A 12 9.26 23.60 8.99
CA LEU A 12 7.92 23.61 8.35
C LEU A 12 6.79 23.74 9.38
N LEU A 13 6.91 23.07 10.53
CA LEU A 13 5.87 22.99 11.57
C LEU A 13 6.11 23.95 12.75
N LYS A 14 7.06 24.89 12.65
CA LYS A 14 7.55 25.74 13.75
C LYS A 14 6.46 26.45 14.56
N ASN A 15 5.36 26.85 13.92
CA ASN A 15 4.25 27.59 14.54
C ASN A 15 2.99 26.73 14.73
N ILE A 16 3.05 25.43 14.39
CA ILE A 16 1.90 24.53 14.35
C ILE A 16 1.88 23.66 15.60
N HIS A 17 0.77 23.73 16.34
CA HIS A 17 0.55 22.96 17.56
C HIS A 17 -0.35 21.75 17.25
N PHE A 18 -0.17 20.64 17.96
CA PHE A 18 -0.97 19.41 17.76
C PHE A 18 -1.90 19.17 18.97
N PRO A 19 -3.15 19.65 18.97
CA PRO A 19 -4.07 19.53 20.11
C PRO A 19 -4.66 18.10 20.27
N TRP A 20 -4.52 17.27 19.25
CA TRP A 20 -4.86 15.84 19.25
C TRP A 20 -3.76 15.00 19.92
N LYS A 21 -4.03 13.71 20.15
CA LYS A 21 -3.06 12.74 20.68
C LYS A 21 -2.70 11.69 19.62
N SER A 22 -1.50 11.09 19.67
CA SER A 22 -1.04 10.18 18.61
C SER A 22 -0.83 8.72 19.03
N ILE A 23 -1.43 7.80 18.26
CA ILE A 23 -0.95 6.41 18.13
C ILE A 23 0.15 6.43 17.07
N HIS A 24 1.38 6.08 17.45
CA HIS A 24 2.53 6.16 16.56
C HIS A 24 3.10 4.76 16.27
N VAL A 25 3.22 4.37 15.00
CA VAL A 25 3.47 2.99 14.57
C VAL A 25 4.73 2.89 13.71
N ALA A 26 5.79 2.30 14.27
CA ALA A 26 7.02 1.93 13.58
C ALA A 26 7.09 0.41 13.33
N GLY A 27 8.12 -0.02 12.60
CA GLY A 27 8.36 -1.42 12.24
C GLY A 27 8.81 -1.59 10.79
N THR A 28 9.01 -2.83 10.36
CA THR A 28 9.22 -3.15 8.93
C THR A 28 7.86 -3.54 8.34
N ASN A 29 7.36 -4.72 8.69
CA ASN A 29 6.13 -5.30 8.12
C ASN A 29 4.91 -5.12 9.05
N GLY A 30 3.75 -4.80 8.48
CA GLY A 30 2.46 -4.72 9.19
C GLY A 30 1.99 -3.34 9.66
N LYS A 31 2.87 -2.32 9.69
CA LYS A 31 2.60 -0.93 10.12
C LYS A 31 1.23 -0.37 9.64
N GLY A 32 1.07 -0.11 8.34
CA GLY A 32 -0.18 0.42 7.78
C GLY A 32 -1.42 -0.45 8.03
N SER A 33 -1.27 -1.77 8.22
CA SER A 33 -2.37 -2.65 8.63
C SER A 33 -2.80 -2.39 10.07
N ILE A 34 -1.85 -2.22 11.00
CA ILE A 34 -2.13 -1.81 12.38
C ILE A 34 -2.88 -0.47 12.38
N CYS A 35 -2.39 0.51 11.62
CA CYS A 35 -3.06 1.83 11.48
C CYS A 35 -4.48 1.70 10.91
N ALA A 36 -4.69 0.89 9.87
CA ALA A 36 -6.00 0.67 9.25
C ALA A 36 -7.00 -0.06 10.16
N TYR A 37 -6.54 -0.94 11.05
CA TYR A 37 -7.35 -1.59 12.08
C TYR A 37 -7.66 -0.64 13.25
N ALA A 38 -6.67 0.10 13.76
CA ALA A 38 -6.85 1.03 14.89
C ALA A 38 -7.82 2.17 14.54
N SER A 39 -7.62 2.83 13.38
CA SER A 39 -8.60 3.78 12.81
C SER A 39 -9.99 3.16 12.70
N SER A 40 -10.09 1.91 12.21
CA SER A 40 -11.40 1.24 12.07
C SER A 40 -12.14 1.02 13.41
N LEU A 41 -11.41 0.92 14.52
CA LEU A 41 -12.01 0.80 15.86
C LEU A 41 -12.42 2.18 16.40
N LEU A 42 -11.64 3.23 16.11
CA LEU A 42 -11.98 4.64 16.39
C LEU A 42 -13.25 5.08 15.62
N THR A 43 -13.37 4.77 14.32
CA THR A 43 -14.61 4.99 13.53
C THR A 43 -15.82 4.34 14.22
N ARG A 44 -15.66 3.11 14.75
CA ARG A 44 -16.73 2.35 15.43
C ARG A 44 -17.03 2.84 16.86
N ARG A 45 -16.32 3.84 17.36
CA ARG A 45 -16.66 4.64 18.56
C ARG A 45 -17.05 6.08 18.23
N HIS A 46 -17.10 6.46 16.96
CA HIS A 46 -17.35 7.85 16.52
C HIS A 46 -16.33 8.87 17.06
N ILE A 47 -15.14 8.41 17.46
CA ILE A 47 -14.02 9.27 17.87
C ILE A 47 -13.44 9.91 16.61
N ARG A 48 -13.26 11.24 16.61
CA ARG A 48 -12.73 11.95 15.44
C ARG A 48 -11.25 11.62 15.34
N HIS A 49 -10.81 11.15 14.19
CA HIS A 49 -9.44 10.68 14.07
C HIS A 49 -8.86 10.91 12.69
N GLY A 50 -7.55 11.14 12.67
CA GLY A 50 -6.73 11.12 11.47
C GLY A 50 -6.08 9.76 11.29
N ARG A 51 -5.83 9.34 10.04
CA ARG A 51 -4.93 8.23 9.72
C ARG A 51 -3.93 8.72 8.69
N PHE A 52 -2.64 8.64 8.99
CA PHE A 52 -1.55 8.89 8.05
C PHE A 52 -0.75 7.59 7.88
N THR A 53 -0.58 7.17 6.63
CA THR A 53 0.14 5.94 6.22
C THR A 53 1.02 6.21 5.03
N SER A 54 2.01 5.36 4.75
CA SER A 54 2.88 5.56 3.58
C SER A 54 3.42 4.26 2.96
N PRO A 55 3.67 4.23 1.64
CA PRO A 55 3.28 5.25 0.64
C PRO A 55 1.75 5.29 0.44
N HIS A 56 1.29 6.19 -0.43
CA HIS A 56 -0.10 6.16 -0.96
C HIS A 56 -0.34 4.88 -1.76
N LEU A 57 -1.61 4.49 -1.95
CA LEU A 57 -1.96 3.27 -2.69
C LEU A 57 -2.59 3.52 -4.05
N ILE A 58 -3.57 4.41 -4.19
CA ILE A 58 -4.24 4.70 -5.47
C ILE A 58 -3.92 6.14 -5.90
N ASP A 59 -4.25 7.08 -5.03
CA ASP A 59 -4.10 8.53 -5.24
C ASP A 59 -3.25 9.12 -4.11
N ARG A 60 -2.44 10.15 -4.38
CA ARG A 60 -1.50 10.71 -3.39
C ARG A 60 -2.17 11.18 -2.08
N TRP A 61 -3.42 11.61 -2.13
CA TRP A 61 -4.21 12.00 -0.95
C TRP A 61 -4.81 10.82 -0.16
N ASP A 62 -4.86 9.60 -0.70
CA ASP A 62 -5.46 8.43 -0.02
C ASP A 62 -4.71 8.00 1.24
N CYS A 63 -3.45 8.43 1.33
CA CYS A 63 -2.54 8.18 2.43
C CYS A 63 -2.89 8.96 3.70
N ILE A 64 -3.70 10.03 3.57
CA ILE A 64 -4.24 10.84 4.66
C ILE A 64 -5.77 10.67 4.68
N GLN A 65 -6.28 10.18 5.81
CA GLN A 65 -7.72 10.00 6.01
C GLN A 65 -8.20 10.73 7.26
N VAL A 66 -9.47 11.13 7.24
CA VAL A 66 -10.19 11.68 8.39
C VAL A 66 -11.44 10.84 8.62
N ASN A 67 -11.62 10.36 9.86
CA ASN A 67 -12.72 9.52 10.34
C ASN A 67 -12.88 8.13 9.65
N GLY A 68 -12.05 7.83 8.66
CA GLY A 68 -12.03 6.58 7.89
C GLY A 68 -12.01 6.80 6.37
N GLU A 69 -12.31 8.01 5.90
CA GLU A 69 -12.37 8.37 4.48
C GLU A 69 -11.14 9.21 4.06
N PRO A 70 -10.65 9.09 2.81
CA PRO A 70 -9.64 10.00 2.25
C PRO A 70 -10.02 11.46 2.38
N VAL A 71 -9.03 12.34 2.59
CA VAL A 71 -9.22 13.79 2.43
C VAL A 71 -9.52 14.12 0.96
N SER A 72 -10.18 15.25 0.69
CA SER A 72 -10.43 15.68 -0.69
C SER A 72 -9.12 16.10 -1.38
N GLU A 73 -8.98 15.81 -2.67
CA GLU A 73 -7.82 16.26 -3.48
C GLU A 73 -7.63 17.79 -3.39
N ARG A 74 -8.74 18.55 -3.43
CA ARG A 74 -8.72 20.02 -3.34
C ARG A 74 -8.07 20.49 -2.03
N ASP A 75 -8.50 19.91 -0.90
CA ASP A 75 -8.04 20.33 0.42
C ASP A 75 -6.62 19.82 0.69
N PHE A 76 -6.28 18.62 0.20
CA PHE A 76 -4.92 18.09 0.16
C PHE A 76 -3.97 19.02 -0.60
N ARG A 77 -4.23 19.28 -1.89
CA ARG A 77 -3.38 20.14 -2.73
C ARG A 77 -3.29 21.57 -2.21
N LYS A 78 -4.35 22.11 -1.61
CA LYS A 78 -4.32 23.43 -0.96
C LYS A 78 -3.27 23.49 0.16
N VAL A 79 -3.24 22.47 1.03
CA VAL A 79 -2.31 22.42 2.17
C VAL A 79 -0.90 22.02 1.72
N GLU A 80 -0.77 21.08 0.78
CA GLU A 80 0.51 20.70 0.18
C GLU A 80 1.18 21.89 -0.52
N ASN A 81 0.46 22.64 -1.35
CA ASN A 81 0.97 23.84 -2.00
C ASN A 81 1.45 24.89 -1.00
N HIS A 82 0.79 25.02 0.18
CA HIS A 82 1.24 25.93 1.23
C HIS A 82 2.62 25.52 1.78
N PHE A 83 2.83 24.24 2.10
CA PHE A 83 4.13 23.77 2.59
C PHE A 83 5.20 23.76 1.50
N THR A 84 4.86 23.47 0.24
CA THR A 84 5.78 23.57 -0.90
C THR A 84 6.25 25.01 -1.12
N GLN A 85 5.34 26.00 -1.07
CA GLN A 85 5.68 27.42 -1.16
C GLN A 85 6.51 27.89 0.05
N LEU A 86 6.20 27.41 1.26
CA LEU A 86 7.00 27.69 2.46
C LEU A 86 8.42 27.14 2.34
N ASN A 87 8.56 25.88 1.90
CA ASN A 87 9.85 25.21 1.69
C ASN A 87 10.74 25.97 0.68
N GLN A 88 10.13 26.48 -0.40
CA GLN A 88 10.82 27.30 -1.40
C GLN A 88 11.19 28.69 -0.85
N ARG A 89 10.25 29.40 -0.22
CA ARG A 89 10.45 30.78 0.25
C ARG A 89 11.48 30.88 1.38
N GLU A 90 11.46 29.93 2.31
CA GLU A 90 12.38 29.88 3.45
C GLU A 90 13.64 29.04 3.16
N ASN A 91 13.78 28.49 1.94
CA ASN A 91 14.88 27.62 1.50
C ASN A 91 15.20 26.46 2.46
N ILE A 92 14.17 25.78 2.96
CA ILE A 92 14.30 24.71 3.98
C ILE A 92 14.92 23.43 3.39
N GLY A 93 14.75 23.18 2.09
CA GLY A 93 15.23 21.96 1.43
C GLY A 93 14.55 20.68 1.92
N ALA A 94 13.31 20.80 2.42
CA ALA A 94 12.52 19.66 2.90
C ALA A 94 12.20 18.68 1.78
N SER A 95 12.27 17.39 2.12
CA SER A 95 11.92 16.28 1.24
C SER A 95 10.41 16.09 1.12
N GLU A 96 9.99 15.40 0.05
CA GLU A 96 8.60 15.03 -0.22
C GLU A 96 7.88 14.39 0.96
N PHE A 97 8.56 13.54 1.74
CA PHE A 97 7.95 12.91 2.92
C PHE A 97 7.79 13.88 4.10
N GLU A 98 8.67 14.87 4.25
CA GLU A 98 8.52 15.94 5.24
C GLU A 98 7.37 16.88 4.86
N LEU A 99 7.25 17.25 3.57
CA LEU A 99 6.11 18.03 3.04
C LEU A 99 4.78 17.29 3.24
N LEU A 100 4.74 15.99 2.93
CA LEU A 100 3.56 15.14 3.11
C LEU A 100 3.18 14.98 4.58
N THR A 101 4.17 14.82 5.47
CA THR A 101 3.94 14.75 6.93
C THR A 101 3.38 16.07 7.48
N ALA A 102 3.93 17.21 7.06
CA ALA A 102 3.42 18.52 7.44
C ALA A 102 1.97 18.72 6.95
N THR A 103 1.71 18.32 5.70
CA THR A 103 0.37 18.34 5.09
C THR A 103 -0.63 17.50 5.88
N ALA A 104 -0.26 16.27 6.28
CA ALA A 104 -1.09 15.41 7.11
C ALA A 104 -1.44 16.05 8.46
N PHE A 105 -0.45 16.61 9.17
CA PHE A 105 -0.67 17.15 10.51
C PHE A 105 -1.46 18.47 10.49
N GLN A 106 -1.32 19.29 9.44
CA GLN A 106 -2.18 20.46 9.26
C GLN A 106 -3.62 20.07 8.91
N LEU A 107 -3.83 19.09 8.02
CA LEU A 107 -5.18 18.60 7.71
C LEU A 107 -5.88 17.99 8.95
N PHE A 108 -5.12 17.33 9.83
CA PHE A 108 -5.60 16.84 11.12
C PHE A 108 -6.04 17.98 12.05
N ASN A 109 -5.29 19.08 12.09
CA ASN A 109 -5.66 20.29 12.83
C ASN A 109 -6.91 20.97 12.26
N ASP A 110 -6.98 21.15 10.94
CA ASP A 110 -8.11 21.79 10.25
C ASP A 110 -9.43 21.01 10.48
N ASN A 111 -9.35 19.68 10.47
CA ASN A 111 -10.47 18.78 10.75
C ASN A 111 -10.74 18.58 12.26
N LYS A 112 -9.93 19.17 13.14
CA LYS A 112 -10.07 19.15 14.61
C LYS A 112 -10.24 17.73 15.16
N ILE A 113 -9.39 16.80 14.74
CA ILE A 113 -9.42 15.41 15.20
C ILE A 113 -9.10 15.31 16.71
N ASP A 114 -9.45 14.19 17.33
CA ASP A 114 -9.11 13.86 18.72
C ASP A 114 -7.86 12.96 18.78
N ILE A 115 -7.75 11.98 17.87
CA ILE A 115 -6.66 10.98 17.81
C ILE A 115 -6.04 10.91 16.40
N GLY A 116 -4.73 11.13 16.27
CA GLY A 116 -3.98 10.81 15.05
C GLY A 116 -3.43 9.37 15.09
N VAL A 117 -3.60 8.61 14.02
CA VAL A 117 -3.02 7.26 13.84
C VAL A 117 -1.96 7.33 12.75
N VAL A 118 -0.69 7.32 13.15
CA VAL A 118 0.44 7.71 12.31
C VAL A 118 1.41 6.55 12.11
N GLU A 119 1.64 6.15 10.86
CA GLU A 119 2.70 5.22 10.46
C GLU A 119 3.98 5.98 10.08
N VAL A 120 5.10 5.52 10.65
CA VAL A 120 6.47 5.94 10.29
C VAL A 120 6.77 5.54 8.84
N GLY A 121 7.36 6.43 8.05
CA GLY A 121 7.81 6.13 6.69
C GLY A 121 9.02 5.20 6.67
N MET A 122 10.18 5.69 7.14
CA MET A 122 11.44 4.95 7.14
C MET A 122 12.20 5.09 8.46
N GLY A 123 12.67 3.96 9.00
CA GLY A 123 13.38 3.95 10.28
C GLY A 123 12.44 4.21 11.45
N GLY A 124 12.55 5.40 12.05
CA GLY A 124 11.85 5.83 13.27
C GLY A 124 12.50 7.07 13.89
N LYS A 125 13.69 6.93 14.48
CA LYS A 125 14.41 8.00 15.23
C LYS A 125 14.52 9.35 14.50
N LEU A 126 14.77 9.31 13.19
CA LEU A 126 14.94 10.50 12.33
C LEU A 126 13.90 10.53 11.19
N ASP A 127 12.74 9.90 11.40
CA ASP A 127 11.60 9.98 10.49
C ASP A 127 10.82 11.27 10.74
N ALA A 128 10.27 11.89 9.69
CA ALA A 128 9.55 13.17 9.81
C ALA A 128 8.36 13.09 10.80
N THR A 129 7.71 11.93 10.93
CA THR A 129 6.62 11.71 11.90
C THR A 129 7.09 11.73 13.36
N ASN A 130 8.40 11.55 13.60
CA ASN A 130 9.00 11.58 14.93
C ASN A 130 9.15 12.99 15.52
N ILE A 131 8.69 14.04 14.82
CA ILE A 131 8.47 15.38 15.40
C ILE A 131 7.34 15.40 16.46
N LEU A 132 6.50 14.35 16.49
CA LEU A 132 5.40 14.23 17.45
C LEU A 132 5.90 14.08 18.90
N ASN A 133 5.23 14.79 19.81
CA ASN A 133 5.44 14.74 21.26
C ASN A 133 4.13 14.42 22.04
N ASN A 134 3.00 14.34 21.34
CA ASN A 134 1.64 14.13 21.85
C ASN A 134 1.23 12.63 21.91
N GLN A 135 2.22 11.73 22.03
CA GLN A 135 2.00 10.30 21.89
C GLN A 135 1.30 9.69 23.11
N ILE A 136 0.27 8.88 22.86
CA ILE A 136 -0.43 8.06 23.87
C ILE A 136 0.09 6.63 23.91
N VAL A 137 0.61 6.12 22.80
CA VAL A 137 1.20 4.79 22.71
C VAL A 137 2.12 4.70 21.49
N SER A 138 3.26 4.04 21.66
CA SER A 138 4.20 3.71 20.58
C SER A 138 4.10 2.22 20.23
N VAL A 139 3.97 1.89 18.95
CA VAL A 139 3.79 0.50 18.48
C VAL A 139 4.94 0.12 17.56
N ILE A 140 5.62 -0.98 17.88
CA ILE A 140 6.65 -1.57 17.03
C ILE A 140 6.11 -2.88 16.44
N SER A 141 5.92 -2.92 15.11
CA SER A 141 5.46 -4.12 14.39
C SER A 141 6.58 -5.17 14.19
N LYS A 142 6.42 -6.14 13.27
CA LYS A 142 7.52 -7.08 12.95
C LYS A 142 8.70 -6.31 12.32
N ILE A 143 9.87 -6.49 12.90
CA ILE A 143 11.16 -6.06 12.40
C ILE A 143 11.70 -7.12 11.44
N ALA A 144 12.24 -6.67 10.33
CA ALA A 144 12.92 -7.50 9.33
C ALA A 144 13.90 -6.61 8.54
N HIS A 145 14.86 -7.23 7.85
CA HIS A 145 15.80 -6.51 6.99
C HIS A 145 15.05 -5.75 5.89
N ASP A 146 15.12 -4.42 5.95
CA ASP A 146 14.69 -3.53 4.89
C ASP A 146 15.38 -2.17 5.06
N HIS A 147 15.56 -1.42 3.97
CA HIS A 147 16.22 -0.11 3.93
C HIS A 147 17.60 -0.08 4.59
N GLN A 148 18.38 -1.17 4.48
CA GLN A 148 19.66 -1.37 5.19
C GLN A 148 20.67 -0.23 4.95
N ASN A 149 20.70 0.33 3.73
CA ASN A 149 21.52 1.50 3.36
C ASN A 149 21.30 2.75 4.25
N PHE A 150 20.17 2.83 4.96
CA PHE A 150 19.82 3.93 5.87
C PHE A 150 19.67 3.51 7.35
N LEU A 151 19.44 2.22 7.61
CA LEU A 151 19.04 1.71 8.93
C LEU A 151 20.05 0.74 9.56
N GLY A 152 21.19 0.50 8.90
CA GLY A 152 22.19 -0.49 9.32
C GLY A 152 21.92 -1.88 8.75
N ASN A 153 22.91 -2.76 8.91
CA ASN A 153 22.90 -4.08 8.28
C ASN A 153 22.29 -5.17 9.17
N THR A 154 22.28 -4.99 10.50
CA THR A 154 21.74 -5.96 11.47
C THR A 154 20.25 -5.72 11.77
N LEU A 155 19.57 -6.70 12.36
CA LEU A 155 18.18 -6.50 12.83
C LEU A 155 18.15 -5.58 14.06
N GLU A 156 19.22 -5.58 14.84
CA GLU A 156 19.46 -4.77 16.03
C GLU A 156 19.62 -3.28 15.71
N ASP A 157 20.32 -2.92 14.63
CA ASP A 157 20.42 -1.53 14.15
C ASP A 157 19.05 -1.03 13.70
N ILE A 158 18.35 -1.84 12.90
CA ILE A 158 17.00 -1.56 12.39
C ILE A 158 16.01 -1.43 13.56
N ALA A 159 16.12 -2.29 14.58
CA ALA A 159 15.33 -2.24 15.81
C ALA A 159 15.62 -0.97 16.62
N ARG A 160 16.90 -0.60 16.83
CA ARG A 160 17.30 0.62 17.53
C ARG A 160 16.81 1.89 16.80
N HIS A 161 16.89 1.92 15.46
CA HIS A 161 16.30 2.99 14.66
C HIS A 161 14.78 3.09 14.83
N LYS A 162 14.07 1.97 14.99
CA LYS A 162 12.61 1.93 15.16
C LYS A 162 12.18 2.22 16.60
N ALA A 163 12.98 1.81 17.59
CA ALA A 163 12.77 2.13 19.00
C ALA A 163 12.80 3.65 19.26
N GLY A 164 13.50 4.42 18.43
CA GLY A 164 13.56 5.89 18.49
C GLY A 164 12.22 6.65 18.35
N ILE A 165 11.08 5.97 18.13
CA ILE A 165 9.76 6.58 18.27
C ILE A 165 9.17 6.53 19.69
N LEU A 166 9.76 5.75 20.60
CA LEU A 166 9.32 5.71 22.00
C LEU A 166 9.52 7.08 22.68
N ARG A 167 8.83 7.30 23.80
CA ARG A 167 8.87 8.56 24.56
C ARG A 167 8.88 8.30 26.07
N PRO A 168 9.55 9.14 26.88
CA PRO A 168 9.52 9.02 28.33
C PRO A 168 8.09 9.00 28.88
N ASN A 169 7.79 8.08 29.79
CA ASN A 169 6.46 7.88 30.42
C ASN A 169 5.29 7.59 29.46
N VAL A 170 5.55 7.25 28.19
CA VAL A 170 4.52 6.82 27.22
C VAL A 170 4.55 5.30 27.06
N PRO A 171 3.39 4.61 27.16
CA PRO A 171 3.30 3.16 26.93
C PRO A 171 3.82 2.74 25.56
N TYR A 172 4.38 1.53 25.48
CA TYR A 172 4.77 0.94 24.20
C TYR A 172 4.38 -0.53 24.06
N ILE A 173 4.09 -0.94 22.83
CA ILE A 173 3.71 -2.31 22.46
C ILE A 173 4.71 -2.80 21.39
N VAL A 174 5.24 -4.01 21.55
CA VAL A 174 6.13 -4.66 20.57
C VAL A 174 5.47 -5.95 20.07
N ASN A 175 5.47 -6.19 18.75
CA ASN A 175 4.97 -7.42 18.17
C ASN A 175 5.71 -8.65 18.77
N PRO A 176 4.99 -9.68 19.28
CA PRO A 176 5.59 -10.79 20.01
C PRO A 176 6.24 -11.85 19.11
N VAL A 177 6.15 -11.71 17.78
CA VAL A 177 6.84 -12.60 16.81
C VAL A 177 8.18 -12.01 16.34
N ASN A 178 8.67 -10.97 17.03
CA ASN A 178 10.05 -10.51 16.90
C ASN A 178 11.01 -11.47 17.64
N GLU A 179 12.24 -11.49 17.18
CA GLU A 179 13.34 -12.24 17.74
C GLU A 179 13.77 -11.68 19.11
N TRP A 180 14.33 -12.51 19.99
CA TRP A 180 14.59 -12.13 21.40
C TRP A 180 15.57 -10.94 21.52
N ASN A 181 16.62 -10.93 20.70
CA ASN A 181 17.58 -9.83 20.57
C ASN A 181 16.92 -8.50 20.17
N ILE A 182 15.88 -8.56 19.33
CA ILE A 182 15.11 -7.38 18.92
C ILE A 182 14.27 -6.85 20.08
N HIS A 183 13.67 -7.74 20.88
CA HIS A 183 12.99 -7.35 22.12
C HIS A 183 13.95 -6.72 23.11
N ASP A 184 15.12 -7.33 23.35
CA ASP A 184 16.13 -6.80 24.29
C ASP A 184 16.65 -5.42 23.86
N VAL A 185 16.90 -5.19 22.57
CA VAL A 185 17.32 -3.88 22.04
C VAL A 185 16.24 -2.80 22.25
N ILE A 186 14.96 -3.13 22.02
CA ILE A 186 13.85 -2.17 22.20
C ILE A 186 13.64 -1.88 23.69
N ASP A 187 13.63 -2.90 24.55
CA ASP A 187 13.41 -2.74 25.99
C ASP A 187 14.60 -2.05 26.69
N HIS A 188 15.84 -2.28 26.22
CA HIS A 188 17.02 -1.54 26.69
C HIS A 188 16.89 -0.05 26.35
N TYR A 189 16.56 0.28 25.09
CA TYR A 189 16.34 1.67 24.67
C TYR A 189 15.16 2.31 25.41
N ALA A 190 14.08 1.57 25.65
CA ALA A 190 12.96 2.04 26.45
C ALA A 190 13.39 2.38 27.87
N LYS A 191 14.25 1.56 28.49
CA LYS A 191 14.84 1.84 29.81
C LYS A 191 15.77 3.05 29.79
N GLU A 192 16.62 3.21 28.77
CA GLU A 192 17.51 4.38 28.61
C GLU A 192 16.73 5.70 28.62
N ILE A 193 15.57 5.77 27.95
CA ILE A 193 14.75 7.00 27.84
C ILE A 193 13.58 7.06 28.83
N GLY A 194 13.44 6.09 29.74
CA GLY A 194 12.31 6.02 30.68
C GLY A 194 10.93 5.85 30.03
N ALA A 195 10.86 5.19 28.87
CA ALA A 195 9.60 4.87 28.19
C ALA A 195 8.90 3.66 28.82
N GLY A 196 7.58 3.69 28.86
CA GLY A 196 6.77 2.61 29.42
C GLY A 196 5.44 3.07 30.03
N PRO A 197 4.65 2.14 30.61
CA PRO A 197 4.95 0.71 30.73
C PRO A 197 4.98 -0.05 29.39
N ARG A 198 5.69 -1.18 29.36
CA ARG A 198 5.60 -2.13 28.23
C ARG A 198 4.27 -2.87 28.31
N ILE A 199 3.42 -2.67 27.31
CA ILE A 199 2.16 -3.40 27.17
C ILE A 199 2.46 -4.72 26.44
N LEU A 200 2.23 -5.84 27.13
CA LEU A 200 2.43 -7.16 26.57
C LEU A 200 1.19 -7.61 25.76
N PRO A 201 1.36 -8.09 24.51
CA PRO A 201 0.23 -8.45 23.65
C PRO A 201 -0.38 -9.84 23.91
N ASP A 202 0.20 -10.62 24.81
CA ASP A 202 -0.39 -11.84 25.37
C ASP A 202 -0.20 -11.87 26.89
N THR A 203 -1.30 -11.81 27.63
CA THR A 203 -1.32 -11.84 29.11
C THR A 203 -2.47 -12.73 29.60
N PRO A 204 -2.47 -13.19 30.87
CA PRO A 204 -3.59 -13.93 31.44
C PRO A 204 -4.93 -13.18 31.34
N GLU A 205 -4.91 -11.85 31.38
CA GLU A 205 -6.06 -10.96 31.26
C GLU A 205 -6.53 -10.92 29.81
N LEU A 206 -5.64 -10.77 28.82
CA LEU A 206 -6.01 -10.84 27.39
C LEU A 206 -6.52 -12.22 26.99
N ARG A 207 -5.93 -13.29 27.53
CA ARG A 207 -6.42 -14.67 27.34
C ARG A 207 -7.86 -14.84 27.82
N GLN A 208 -8.27 -14.15 28.88
CA GLN A 208 -9.64 -14.17 29.40
C GLN A 208 -10.58 -13.16 28.73
N THR A 209 -10.12 -11.93 28.53
CA THR A 209 -10.94 -10.78 28.10
C THR A 209 -10.98 -10.57 26.59
N LEU A 210 -10.08 -11.20 25.83
CA LEU A 210 -10.04 -11.14 24.37
C LEU A 210 -10.08 -12.56 23.77
N PHE A 211 -9.04 -13.37 23.96
CA PHE A 211 -8.83 -14.57 23.14
C PHE A 211 -9.86 -15.69 23.37
N LYS A 212 -10.42 -15.81 24.58
CA LYS A 212 -11.53 -16.74 24.89
C LYS A 212 -12.91 -16.27 24.40
N LYS A 213 -13.06 -15.05 23.86
CA LYS A 213 -14.38 -14.55 23.41
C LYS A 213 -14.69 -14.99 21.98
N GLN A 214 -15.94 -15.40 21.76
CA GLN A 214 -16.47 -15.73 20.44
C GLN A 214 -16.34 -14.57 19.42
N ASP A 215 -16.29 -13.32 19.90
CA ASP A 215 -16.03 -12.12 19.10
C ASP A 215 -14.65 -12.16 18.42
N TRP A 216 -13.62 -12.59 19.15
CA TRP A 216 -12.26 -12.79 18.63
C TRP A 216 -12.22 -13.98 17.66
N THR A 217 -12.81 -15.11 18.04
CA THR A 217 -12.83 -16.34 17.23
C THR A 217 -13.37 -16.08 15.82
N LYS A 218 -14.54 -15.42 15.71
CA LYS A 218 -15.20 -15.05 14.43
C LYS A 218 -14.35 -14.19 13.49
N VAL A 219 -13.31 -13.53 14.02
CA VAL A 219 -12.39 -12.66 13.28
C VAL A 219 -11.11 -13.44 12.97
N ALA A 220 -10.47 -13.99 14.00
CA ALA A 220 -9.19 -14.68 13.90
C ALA A 220 -9.23 -15.90 12.97
N GLU A 221 -10.35 -16.63 12.88
CA GLU A 221 -10.54 -17.75 11.93
C GLU A 221 -10.29 -17.37 10.46
N ARG A 222 -10.57 -16.11 10.09
CA ARG A 222 -10.38 -15.59 8.73
C ARG A 222 -9.06 -14.87 8.52
N LEU A 223 -8.42 -14.41 9.60
CA LEU A 223 -7.16 -13.70 9.55
C LEU A 223 -5.98 -14.67 9.53
N LEU A 224 -4.95 -14.28 8.77
CA LEU A 224 -3.67 -14.98 8.72
C LEU A 224 -2.88 -14.68 10.01
N PRO A 225 -1.89 -15.50 10.44
CA PRO A 225 -1.21 -15.33 11.74
C PRO A 225 -0.75 -13.89 12.00
N PHE A 226 0.08 -13.32 11.11
CA PHE A 226 0.54 -11.93 11.18
C PHE A 226 -0.59 -10.88 11.18
N GLN A 227 -1.74 -11.16 10.56
CA GLN A 227 -2.89 -10.26 10.60
C GLN A 227 -3.58 -10.30 11.97
N ARG A 228 -3.60 -11.45 12.65
CA ARG A 228 -4.08 -11.55 14.04
C ARG A 228 -3.19 -10.73 14.96
N ASP A 229 -1.88 -10.83 14.81
CA ASP A 229 -0.91 -10.04 15.58
C ASP A 229 -1.12 -8.54 15.34
N ASN A 230 -1.23 -8.12 14.08
CA ASN A 230 -1.52 -6.73 13.72
C ASN A 230 -2.88 -6.23 14.28
N VAL A 231 -3.90 -7.08 14.38
CA VAL A 231 -5.18 -6.73 15.05
C VAL A 231 -5.02 -6.63 16.56
N VAL A 232 -4.22 -7.48 17.20
CA VAL A 232 -3.94 -7.39 18.66
C VAL A 232 -3.21 -6.09 18.98
N LEU A 233 -2.16 -5.77 18.23
CA LEU A 233 -1.40 -4.52 18.37
C LEU A 233 -2.31 -3.29 18.18
N ALA A 234 -3.15 -3.30 17.13
CA ALA A 234 -4.11 -2.23 16.88
C ALA A 234 -5.20 -2.11 17.96
N TYR A 235 -5.67 -3.24 18.51
CA TYR A 235 -6.68 -3.28 19.57
C TYR A 235 -6.12 -2.72 20.88
N LEU A 236 -4.88 -3.06 21.24
CA LEU A 236 -4.22 -2.54 22.44
C LEU A 236 -3.95 -1.03 22.32
N ALA A 237 -3.43 -0.58 21.17
CA ALA A 237 -3.24 0.84 20.92
C ALA A 237 -4.58 1.63 20.93
N PHE A 238 -5.66 1.01 20.46
CA PHE A 238 -7.02 1.55 20.56
C PHE A 238 -7.53 1.59 22.01
N LEU A 239 -7.22 0.61 22.86
CA LEU A 239 -7.58 0.68 24.29
C LEU A 239 -6.87 1.86 24.98
N GLU A 240 -5.59 2.11 24.69
CA GLU A 240 -4.90 3.28 25.24
C GLU A 240 -5.45 4.61 24.70
N ALA A 241 -5.91 4.65 23.45
CA ALA A 241 -6.66 5.79 22.94
C ALA A 241 -7.95 6.05 23.74
N LEU A 242 -8.74 5.01 24.03
CA LEU A 242 -9.93 5.14 24.89
C LEU A 242 -9.56 5.61 26.31
N ASN A 243 -8.56 4.98 26.95
CA ASN A 243 -8.06 5.38 28.27
C ASN A 243 -7.67 6.87 28.29
N SER A 244 -6.93 7.32 27.26
CA SER A 244 -6.45 8.70 27.15
C SER A 244 -7.56 9.74 26.97
N LEU A 245 -8.72 9.33 26.49
CA LEU A 245 -9.93 10.15 26.33
C LEU A 245 -10.91 9.99 27.51
N ARG A 246 -10.59 9.15 28.50
CA ARG A 246 -11.48 8.70 29.59
C ARG A 246 -12.75 7.99 29.09
N GLU A 247 -12.65 7.37 27.91
CA GLU A 247 -13.71 6.63 27.25
C GLU A 247 -13.88 5.21 27.79
N ASN A 248 -15.10 4.67 27.70
CA ASN A 248 -15.40 3.39 28.34
C ASN A 248 -14.84 2.21 27.54
N THR A 249 -13.81 1.54 28.05
CA THR A 249 -13.18 0.35 27.44
C THR A 249 -14.02 -0.93 27.57
N GLN A 250 -15.06 -0.96 28.42
CA GLN A 250 -15.94 -2.12 28.52
C GLN A 250 -16.55 -2.48 27.16
N LYS A 251 -16.65 -3.79 26.89
CA LYS A 251 -17.20 -4.36 25.65
C LYS A 251 -16.44 -3.94 24.36
N ALA A 252 -15.29 -3.24 24.44
CA ALA A 252 -14.47 -2.88 23.28
C ALA A 252 -14.15 -4.07 22.36
N SER A 253 -13.91 -5.25 22.93
CA SER A 253 -13.70 -6.51 22.20
C SER A 253 -14.82 -6.85 21.18
N ARG A 254 -16.05 -6.39 21.40
CA ARG A 254 -17.18 -6.62 20.47
C ARG A 254 -16.99 -5.87 19.14
N LEU A 255 -16.23 -4.77 19.14
CA LEU A 255 -16.00 -3.99 17.92
C LEU A 255 -15.16 -4.74 16.90
N LEU A 256 -14.31 -5.67 17.35
CA LEU A 256 -13.44 -6.49 16.49
C LEU A 256 -14.23 -7.27 15.42
N VAL A 257 -15.49 -7.65 15.71
CA VAL A 257 -16.35 -8.36 14.76
C VAL A 257 -16.55 -7.56 13.45
N HIS A 258 -16.47 -6.23 13.48
CA HIS A 258 -16.55 -5.38 12.28
C HIS A 258 -15.29 -5.44 11.41
N LEU A 259 -14.15 -5.91 11.93
CA LEU A 259 -12.93 -6.13 11.16
C LEU A 259 -13.04 -7.37 10.26
N ARG A 260 -13.96 -8.30 10.56
CA ARG A 260 -14.23 -9.54 9.80
C ARG A 260 -14.61 -9.30 8.32
N SER A 261 -15.12 -8.11 8.00
CA SER A 261 -15.50 -7.68 6.65
C SER A 261 -14.59 -6.60 6.08
N LYS A 262 -13.58 -6.12 6.82
CA LYS A 262 -12.65 -5.08 6.34
C LYS A 262 -11.45 -5.72 5.66
N THR A 263 -11.51 -5.82 4.33
CA THR A 263 -10.32 -6.01 3.51
C THR A 263 -9.42 -4.78 3.65
N ILE A 264 -8.11 -5.00 3.70
CA ILE A 264 -7.12 -3.93 3.59
C ILE A 264 -6.59 -3.99 2.16
N PRO A 265 -6.77 -2.93 1.36
CA PRO A 265 -6.28 -2.89 -0.01
C PRO A 265 -4.79 -3.25 -0.13
N GLY A 266 -4.47 -4.14 -1.06
CA GLY A 266 -3.10 -4.62 -1.30
C GLY A 266 -2.44 -5.42 -0.17
N ARG A 267 -3.19 -5.92 0.81
CA ARG A 267 -2.69 -6.78 1.92
C ARG A 267 -3.51 -8.06 1.99
N PHE A 268 -3.03 -9.08 1.28
CA PHE A 268 -3.68 -10.36 0.99
C PHE A 268 -5.14 -10.18 0.54
N GLN A 269 -5.34 -9.36 -0.49
CA GLN A 269 -6.66 -9.00 -0.98
C GLN A 269 -7.07 -9.91 -2.15
N GLU A 270 -8.10 -10.73 -1.96
CA GLU A 270 -8.77 -11.39 -3.08
C GLU A 270 -9.55 -10.36 -3.92
N VAL A 271 -9.45 -10.46 -5.24
CA VAL A 271 -10.05 -9.53 -6.21
C VAL A 271 -10.75 -10.31 -7.34
N GLY A 272 -11.84 -9.76 -7.86
CA GLY A 272 -12.40 -10.15 -9.16
C GLY A 272 -11.98 -9.16 -10.25
N PHE A 273 -11.60 -9.65 -11.42
CA PHE A 273 -11.43 -8.82 -12.61
C PHE A 273 -11.83 -9.59 -13.88
N ASP A 274 -13.14 -9.71 -14.03
CA ASP A 274 -13.80 -10.49 -15.06
C ASP A 274 -13.54 -10.01 -16.52
N PRO A 275 -13.22 -8.73 -16.82
CA PRO A 275 -12.83 -8.30 -18.17
C PRO A 275 -11.62 -9.04 -18.75
N ILE A 276 -10.66 -9.43 -17.91
CA ILE A 276 -9.51 -10.25 -18.33
C ILE A 276 -9.74 -11.73 -17.98
N LEU A 277 -10.28 -12.03 -16.79
CA LEU A 277 -10.31 -13.39 -16.24
C LEU A 277 -11.57 -14.21 -16.59
N GLY A 278 -12.63 -13.57 -17.08
CA GLY A 278 -13.89 -14.19 -17.50
C GLY A 278 -14.99 -14.21 -16.43
N THR A 279 -16.25 -14.11 -16.87
CA THR A 279 -17.47 -14.00 -16.04
C THR A 279 -18.08 -15.35 -15.61
N GLN A 280 -17.60 -16.46 -16.17
CA GLN A 280 -18.16 -17.81 -15.99
C GLN A 280 -18.11 -18.24 -14.51
N HIS A 281 -19.26 -18.18 -13.83
CA HIS A 281 -19.38 -18.33 -12.38
C HIS A 281 -18.88 -19.69 -11.82
N SER A 282 -18.81 -20.73 -12.64
CA SER A 282 -18.30 -22.06 -12.27
C SER A 282 -16.79 -22.23 -12.45
N MET A 283 -16.09 -21.32 -13.14
CA MET A 283 -14.65 -21.43 -13.48
C MET A 283 -13.90 -20.09 -13.38
N ARG A 284 -14.20 -19.28 -12.36
CA ARG A 284 -13.49 -18.01 -12.16
C ARG A 284 -12.10 -18.25 -11.55
N ARG A 285 -11.04 -17.88 -12.28
CA ARG A 285 -9.67 -17.86 -11.74
C ARG A 285 -9.61 -16.98 -10.50
N ARG A 286 -8.86 -17.42 -9.48
CA ARG A 286 -8.66 -16.63 -8.25
C ARG A 286 -7.52 -15.66 -8.46
N LEU A 287 -7.76 -14.38 -8.20
CA LEU A 287 -6.73 -13.33 -8.20
C LEU A 287 -6.53 -12.82 -6.78
N VAL A 288 -5.28 -12.82 -6.31
CA VAL A 288 -4.85 -12.18 -5.05
C VAL A 288 -3.90 -11.05 -5.40
N VAL A 289 -3.97 -9.95 -4.65
CA VAL A 289 -2.99 -8.86 -4.70
C VAL A 289 -2.39 -8.62 -3.33
N ASP A 290 -1.06 -8.62 -3.24
CA ASP A 290 -0.32 -8.39 -1.99
C ASP A 290 1.01 -7.66 -2.24
N GLY A 291 1.18 -6.50 -1.60
CA GLY A 291 2.40 -5.69 -1.68
C GLY A 291 3.59 -6.18 -0.83
N ALA A 292 3.76 -7.50 -0.70
CA ALA A 292 4.99 -8.14 -0.22
C ALA A 292 6.14 -7.84 -1.18
N HIS A 293 7.30 -7.47 -0.61
CA HIS A 293 8.46 -6.94 -1.36
C HIS A 293 9.79 -7.12 -0.61
N ASN A 294 9.79 -7.92 0.47
CA ASN A 294 10.96 -8.29 1.26
C ASN A 294 10.82 -9.77 1.70
N PRO A 295 11.92 -10.49 1.98
CA PRO A 295 11.87 -11.94 2.19
C PRO A 295 10.94 -12.38 3.33
N ASP A 296 10.78 -11.59 4.39
CA ASP A 296 9.87 -11.92 5.49
C ASP A 296 8.39 -11.81 5.09
N ALA A 297 8.03 -10.82 4.27
CA ALA A 297 6.70 -10.76 3.67
C ALA A 297 6.47 -11.90 2.66
N GLY A 298 7.51 -12.28 1.90
CA GLY A 298 7.49 -13.41 0.96
C GLY A 298 7.23 -14.75 1.66
N LYS A 299 7.99 -15.07 2.73
CA LYS A 299 7.77 -16.25 3.59
C LYS A 299 6.31 -16.36 4.06
N VAL A 300 5.72 -15.24 4.48
CA VAL A 300 4.34 -15.16 4.98
C VAL A 300 3.31 -15.43 3.88
N LEU A 301 3.51 -14.86 2.69
CA LEU A 301 2.66 -15.09 1.51
C LEU A 301 2.75 -16.56 1.06
N ALA A 302 3.96 -17.11 0.98
CA ALA A 302 4.22 -18.49 0.60
C ALA A 302 3.68 -19.51 1.62
N GLU A 303 3.82 -19.24 2.92
CA GLU A 303 3.26 -20.11 3.97
C GLU A 303 1.74 -20.23 3.84
N TRP A 304 1.05 -19.13 3.52
CA TRP A 304 -0.39 -19.19 3.23
C TRP A 304 -0.69 -20.04 2.01
N ILE A 305 0.00 -19.79 0.89
CA ILE A 305 -0.19 -20.51 -0.39
C ILE A 305 0.04 -22.00 -0.18
N ARG A 306 1.10 -22.37 0.52
CA ARG A 306 1.45 -23.76 0.86
C ARG A 306 0.39 -24.42 1.74
N ARG A 307 -0.16 -23.71 2.73
CA ARG A 307 -1.20 -24.22 3.66
C ARG A 307 -2.62 -24.28 3.09
N HIS A 308 -3.01 -23.33 2.25
CA HIS A 308 -4.41 -23.10 1.87
C HIS A 308 -4.72 -23.32 0.38
N TYR A 309 -3.70 -23.37 -0.50
CA TYR A 309 -3.88 -23.58 -1.94
C TYR A 309 -3.15 -24.81 -2.48
N ARG A 310 -1.85 -24.99 -2.16
CA ARG A 310 -1.08 -26.19 -2.56
C ARG A 310 -1.50 -27.46 -1.78
N ARG A 311 -1.99 -27.31 -0.54
CA ARG A 311 -2.35 -28.43 0.35
C ARG A 311 -3.57 -29.22 -0.14
N ASN A 312 -3.36 -30.49 -0.42
CA ASN A 312 -4.36 -31.43 -0.95
C ASN A 312 -5.58 -31.61 -0.01
N THR A 313 -6.78 -31.30 -0.49
CA THR A 313 -8.05 -31.40 0.25
C THR A 313 -8.56 -32.84 0.45
N ARG A 314 -8.04 -33.84 -0.28
CA ARG A 314 -8.48 -35.25 -0.13
C ARG A 314 -7.98 -35.91 1.17
N LYS A 315 -6.88 -35.45 1.78
CA LYS A 315 -6.40 -35.95 3.09
C LYS A 315 -7.19 -35.36 4.30
N LYS A 316 -8.52 -35.30 4.20
CA LYS A 316 -9.43 -34.94 5.32
C LYS A 316 -9.99 -36.17 6.06
N GLN A 317 -9.72 -37.37 5.57
CA GLN A 317 -9.87 -38.64 6.30
C GLN A 317 -8.50 -39.32 6.48
N MET A 318 -7.75 -38.84 7.47
CA MET A 318 -6.71 -39.59 8.18
C MET A 318 -6.84 -39.19 9.65
N SER A 319 -6.76 -40.13 10.58
CA SER A 319 -6.85 -39.86 12.00
C SER A 319 -5.55 -39.25 12.55
N SER A 320 -5.64 -38.65 13.74
CA SER A 320 -4.47 -38.13 14.46
C SER A 320 -3.46 -39.22 14.88
N ARG A 321 -3.82 -40.51 14.78
CA ARG A 321 -2.85 -41.62 14.91
C ARG A 321 -2.08 -41.81 13.61
N ASP A 322 -2.78 -41.92 12.47
CA ASP A 322 -2.18 -42.25 11.17
C ASP A 322 -1.16 -41.19 10.73
N TYR A 323 -1.40 -39.91 11.05
CA TYR A 323 -0.45 -38.83 10.82
C TYR A 323 0.83 -38.94 11.68
N ARG A 324 0.74 -39.52 12.89
CA ARG A 324 1.91 -39.77 13.75
C ARG A 324 2.66 -41.04 13.37
N VAL A 325 1.95 -42.07 12.90
CA VAL A 325 2.57 -43.29 12.35
C VAL A 325 3.36 -42.95 11.08
N ALA A 326 2.76 -42.21 10.13
CA ALA A 326 3.44 -41.81 8.91
C ALA A 326 4.76 -41.06 9.16
N LYS A 327 4.79 -40.16 10.17
CA LYS A 327 5.99 -39.41 10.58
C LYS A 327 7.01 -40.25 11.39
N LEU A 328 6.65 -41.46 11.83
CA LEU A 328 7.54 -42.40 12.52
C LEU A 328 8.07 -43.51 11.59
N THR A 329 7.45 -43.67 10.41
CA THR A 329 7.91 -44.58 9.34
C THR A 329 8.76 -43.89 8.27
N GLU A 330 9.11 -42.61 8.45
CA GLU A 330 10.07 -41.88 7.62
C GLU A 330 11.51 -42.32 7.95
N SER A 331 11.88 -43.54 7.52
CA SER A 331 13.27 -44.01 7.47
C SER A 331 14.07 -43.26 6.39
N SER A 332 15.39 -43.19 6.56
CA SER A 332 16.33 -42.29 5.87
C SER A 332 16.39 -42.35 4.34
N ASP A 333 15.87 -43.40 3.72
CA ASP A 333 16.20 -43.78 2.34
C ASP A 333 14.98 -43.72 1.43
N GLY A 334 14.68 -42.52 0.92
CA GLY A 334 13.64 -42.30 -0.08
C GLY A 334 12.94 -40.94 0.01
N GLU A 335 13.57 -39.89 -0.52
CA GLU A 335 12.90 -38.59 -0.74
C GLU A 335 11.75 -38.73 -1.76
N SER A 336 10.57 -39.07 -1.26
CA SER A 336 9.33 -39.05 -2.04
C SER A 336 8.96 -37.60 -2.36
N GLN A 337 9.48 -37.10 -3.49
CA GLN A 337 9.27 -35.73 -3.98
C GLN A 337 7.82 -35.26 -3.77
N MET A 338 7.65 -34.22 -2.96
CA MET A 338 6.37 -33.56 -2.72
C MET A 338 5.93 -32.80 -3.96
N THR A 339 5.43 -33.53 -4.96
CA THR A 339 4.90 -32.96 -6.20
C THR A 339 3.71 -32.07 -5.89
N TRP A 340 3.95 -30.75 -5.85
CA TRP A 340 2.94 -29.74 -5.56
C TRP A 340 1.89 -29.68 -6.68
N LYS A 341 0.82 -30.47 -6.54
CA LYS A 341 -0.21 -30.67 -7.58
C LYS A 341 -1.07 -29.44 -7.93
N ARG A 342 -0.68 -28.24 -7.46
CA ARG A 342 -1.25 -26.94 -7.81
C ARG A 342 -0.15 -25.88 -7.78
N SER A 343 0.37 -25.52 -8.94
CA SER A 343 1.23 -24.37 -9.15
C SER A 343 0.46 -23.05 -9.05
N VAL A 344 1.21 -21.95 -8.94
CA VAL A 344 0.75 -20.56 -8.87
C VAL A 344 1.23 -19.81 -10.11
N THR A 345 0.47 -18.81 -10.56
CA THR A 345 0.91 -17.87 -11.59
C THR A 345 1.18 -16.51 -10.95
N TRP A 346 2.44 -16.11 -10.87
CA TRP A 346 2.87 -14.85 -10.28
C TRP A 346 2.89 -13.75 -11.35
N VAL A 347 2.40 -12.56 -11.01
CA VAL A 347 2.60 -11.33 -11.76
C VAL A 347 3.46 -10.43 -10.88
N LEU A 348 4.69 -10.19 -11.33
CA LEU A 348 5.78 -9.73 -10.46
C LEU A 348 6.50 -8.51 -11.03
N ALA A 349 6.68 -7.51 -10.18
CA ALA A 349 7.60 -6.39 -10.39
C ALA A 349 8.20 -6.04 -9.03
N MET A 350 9.49 -5.71 -8.98
CA MET A 350 10.18 -5.34 -7.75
C MET A 350 10.84 -3.98 -7.88
N THR A 351 10.95 -3.23 -6.78
CA THR A 351 11.67 -1.94 -6.76
C THR A 351 13.18 -2.18 -6.85
N GLU A 352 13.87 -1.37 -7.65
CA GLU A 352 15.33 -1.37 -7.78
C GLU A 352 16.01 -1.28 -6.39
N GLY A 353 17.09 -2.04 -6.20
CA GLY A 353 17.82 -2.09 -4.92
C GLY A 353 17.18 -2.91 -3.79
N LYS A 354 16.00 -3.53 -3.97
CA LYS A 354 15.49 -4.57 -3.07
C LYS A 354 16.18 -5.92 -3.35
N ASP A 355 16.25 -6.80 -2.37
CA ASP A 355 16.81 -8.15 -2.52
C ASP A 355 15.82 -9.10 -3.21
N ALA A 356 15.79 -9.05 -4.54
CA ALA A 356 14.89 -9.85 -5.36
C ALA A 356 15.20 -11.35 -5.25
N ARG A 357 16.48 -11.74 -5.17
CA ARG A 357 16.87 -13.16 -5.06
C ARG A 357 16.32 -13.78 -3.77
N LYS A 358 16.60 -13.20 -2.60
CA LYS A 358 16.04 -13.71 -1.33
C LYS A 358 14.52 -13.59 -1.22
N TYR A 359 13.89 -12.69 -1.98
CA TYR A 359 12.43 -12.64 -2.05
C TYR A 359 11.88 -13.84 -2.83
N LEU A 360 12.40 -14.07 -4.04
CA LEU A 360 12.00 -15.16 -4.92
C LEU A 360 12.22 -16.54 -4.29
N GLU A 361 13.37 -16.75 -3.63
CA GLU A 361 13.72 -17.95 -2.84
C GLU A 361 12.67 -18.31 -1.77
N THR A 362 11.83 -17.36 -1.35
CA THR A 362 10.79 -17.61 -0.35
C THR A 362 9.41 -17.93 -0.94
N ILE A 363 9.16 -17.60 -2.21
CA ILE A 363 7.83 -17.72 -2.84
C ILE A 363 7.73 -18.74 -3.98
N LEU A 364 8.77 -18.88 -4.80
CA LEU A 364 8.79 -19.80 -5.93
C LEU A 364 8.92 -21.25 -5.45
N GLU A 365 8.22 -22.17 -6.10
CA GLU A 365 8.47 -23.62 -6.01
C GLU A 365 8.26 -24.26 -7.40
N PRO A 366 8.81 -25.45 -7.70
CA PRO A 366 8.83 -26.02 -9.05
C PRO A 366 7.44 -26.14 -9.69
N GLY A 367 7.35 -25.82 -10.98
CA GLY A 367 6.12 -25.86 -11.78
C GLY A 367 5.25 -24.60 -11.67
N ASP A 368 5.62 -23.61 -10.86
CA ASP A 368 5.03 -22.26 -10.92
C ASP A 368 5.31 -21.57 -12.27
N SER A 369 4.49 -20.56 -12.58
CA SER A 369 4.72 -19.65 -13.71
C SER A 369 4.88 -18.23 -13.20
N VAL A 370 5.79 -17.45 -13.79
CA VAL A 370 6.02 -16.04 -13.45
C VAL A 370 5.90 -15.18 -14.71
N VAL A 371 5.17 -14.07 -14.59
CA VAL A 371 5.17 -12.97 -15.54
C VAL A 371 5.87 -11.80 -14.89
N THR A 372 7.11 -11.50 -15.29
CA THR A 372 7.82 -10.32 -14.81
C THR A 372 7.38 -9.10 -15.60
N THR A 373 7.23 -7.96 -14.92
CA THR A 373 6.76 -6.72 -15.54
C THR A 373 7.25 -5.50 -14.75
N THR A 374 6.78 -4.32 -15.14
CA THR A 374 7.21 -3.02 -14.62
C THR A 374 6.01 -2.21 -14.12
N PHE A 375 6.21 -1.38 -13.10
CA PHE A 375 5.19 -0.48 -12.55
C PHE A 375 5.44 0.97 -13.01
N GLY A 376 4.40 1.79 -13.05
CA GLY A 376 4.45 3.17 -13.55
C GLY A 376 5.15 4.15 -12.60
N PRO A 377 5.34 5.42 -13.03
CA PRO A 377 5.91 6.47 -12.19
C PRO A 377 5.11 6.66 -10.88
N VAL A 378 5.84 6.84 -9.77
CA VAL A 378 5.26 7.03 -8.43
C VAL A 378 5.19 8.53 -8.11
N ASP A 379 4.01 9.02 -7.73
CA ASP A 379 3.76 10.46 -7.56
C ASP A 379 4.58 11.09 -6.42
N GLY A 380 5.40 12.08 -6.77
CA GLY A 380 6.44 12.67 -5.93
C GLY A 380 7.47 11.68 -5.37
N MET A 381 7.73 10.56 -6.05
CA MET A 381 8.86 9.66 -5.74
C MET A 381 9.62 9.22 -7.01
N PRO A 382 10.12 10.14 -7.85
CA PRO A 382 10.77 9.80 -9.14
C PRO A 382 12.08 8.99 -9.03
N TRP A 383 12.63 8.81 -7.82
CA TRP A 383 13.75 7.91 -7.55
C TRP A 383 13.31 6.45 -7.32
N VAL A 384 12.01 6.17 -7.15
CA VAL A 384 11.47 4.83 -6.99
C VAL A 384 11.27 4.21 -8.37
N LYS A 385 12.20 3.35 -8.76
CA LYS A 385 12.18 2.67 -10.06
C LYS A 385 11.87 1.17 -9.91
N PRO A 386 11.21 0.57 -10.91
CA PRO A 386 11.14 -0.88 -11.06
C PRO A 386 12.48 -1.44 -11.57
N MET A 387 12.78 -2.69 -11.21
CA MET A 387 13.82 -3.49 -11.87
C MET A 387 13.45 -3.77 -13.33
N ASP A 388 14.45 -4.01 -14.19
CA ASP A 388 14.20 -4.46 -15.56
C ASP A 388 13.50 -5.84 -15.56
N PRO A 389 12.38 -6.02 -16.31
CA PRO A 389 11.67 -7.29 -16.32
C PRO A 389 12.46 -8.49 -16.85
N LYS A 390 13.45 -8.30 -17.73
CA LYS A 390 14.30 -9.39 -18.24
C LYS A 390 15.38 -9.76 -17.23
N GLU A 391 15.97 -8.80 -16.55
CA GLU A 391 16.86 -9.04 -15.41
C GLU A 391 16.12 -9.81 -14.31
N LEU A 392 14.93 -9.35 -13.91
CA LEU A 392 14.10 -10.04 -12.93
C LEU A 392 13.71 -11.46 -13.40
N SER A 393 13.46 -11.66 -14.69
CA SER A 393 13.17 -12.98 -15.28
C SER A 393 14.38 -13.93 -15.23
N LYS A 394 15.61 -13.40 -15.38
CA LYS A 394 16.84 -14.18 -15.15
C LYS A 394 16.97 -14.59 -13.69
N ILE A 395 16.74 -13.67 -12.74
CA ILE A 395 16.81 -14.01 -11.31
C ILE A 395 15.77 -15.07 -10.94
N VAL A 396 14.58 -15.06 -11.56
CA VAL A 396 13.57 -16.13 -11.41
C VAL A 396 14.12 -17.49 -11.86
N GLN A 397 14.72 -17.57 -13.05
CA GLN A 397 15.32 -18.80 -13.58
C GLN A 397 16.53 -19.28 -12.76
N ASP A 398 17.38 -18.36 -12.28
CA ASP A 398 18.52 -18.66 -11.42
C ASP A 398 18.12 -19.16 -10.02
N VAL A 399 16.91 -18.84 -9.56
CA VAL A 399 16.40 -19.22 -8.22
C VAL A 399 15.65 -20.54 -8.28
N GLU A 400 14.82 -20.73 -9.32
CA GLU A 400 14.04 -21.95 -9.50
C GLU A 400 13.96 -22.30 -11.00
N PRO A 401 14.91 -23.12 -11.51
CA PRO A 401 14.91 -23.57 -12.91
C PRO A 401 13.66 -24.39 -13.30
N GLY A 402 12.88 -24.88 -12.32
CA GLY A 402 11.59 -25.53 -12.54
C GLY A 402 10.43 -24.57 -12.83
N VAL A 403 10.66 -23.25 -12.94
CA VAL A 403 9.62 -22.23 -13.18
C VAL A 403 9.57 -21.78 -14.64
N THR A 404 8.35 -21.61 -15.17
CA THR A 404 8.14 -20.95 -16.48
C THR A 404 8.14 -19.43 -16.30
N SER A 405 9.13 -18.69 -16.84
CA SER A 405 9.20 -17.22 -16.72
C SER A 405 9.05 -16.52 -18.08
N ILE A 406 8.23 -15.46 -18.14
CA ILE A 406 8.04 -14.60 -19.32
C ILE A 406 8.13 -13.13 -18.90
N ASP A 407 8.94 -12.32 -19.60
CA ASP A 407 8.97 -10.87 -19.40
C ASP A 407 7.89 -10.13 -20.22
N VAL A 408 7.35 -9.08 -19.59
CA VAL A 408 6.46 -8.09 -20.20
C VAL A 408 7.10 -6.72 -19.95
N PRO A 409 7.99 -6.24 -20.85
CA PRO A 409 8.81 -5.05 -20.64
C PRO A 409 8.03 -3.73 -20.75
N LEU A 410 6.85 -3.74 -21.38
CA LEU A 410 5.97 -2.58 -21.44
C LEU A 410 5.22 -2.40 -20.10
N PRO A 411 5.06 -1.16 -19.60
CA PRO A 411 4.26 -0.89 -18.41
C PRO A 411 2.80 -1.33 -18.52
N GLY A 412 2.22 -1.64 -17.35
CA GLY A 412 0.79 -1.87 -17.16
C GLY A 412 0.48 -3.28 -16.66
N THR A 413 0.08 -3.39 -15.40
CA THR A 413 -0.24 -4.67 -14.73
C THR A 413 -1.31 -5.49 -15.46
N PHE A 414 -2.15 -4.86 -16.28
CA PHE A 414 -3.13 -5.54 -17.14
C PHE A 414 -2.51 -6.30 -18.33
N ARG A 415 -1.46 -5.80 -19.00
CA ARG A 415 -0.74 -6.56 -20.04
C ARG A 415 -0.07 -7.81 -19.43
N ALA A 416 0.49 -7.66 -18.23
CA ALA A 416 1.02 -8.77 -17.45
C ALA A 416 -0.07 -9.76 -17.01
N LEU A 417 -1.24 -9.27 -16.57
CA LEU A 417 -2.38 -10.10 -16.18
C LEU A 417 -3.02 -10.85 -17.36
N CYS A 418 -3.07 -10.26 -18.57
CA CYS A 418 -3.44 -10.99 -19.79
C CYS A 418 -2.41 -12.08 -20.14
N THR A 419 -1.11 -11.81 -19.94
CA THR A 419 -0.07 -12.83 -20.14
C THR A 419 -0.22 -13.97 -19.12
N ALA A 420 -0.47 -13.63 -17.85
CA ALA A 420 -0.73 -14.59 -16.78
C ALA A 420 -2.03 -15.39 -17.00
N LYS A 421 -3.09 -14.81 -17.56
CA LYS A 421 -4.33 -15.50 -17.96
C LYS A 421 -4.07 -16.65 -18.94
N TYR A 422 -3.07 -16.54 -19.82
CA TYR A 422 -2.73 -17.59 -20.78
C TYR A 422 -1.80 -18.67 -20.21
N LEU A 423 -0.93 -18.33 -19.26
CA LEU A 423 -0.13 -19.31 -18.50
C LEU A 423 -0.97 -20.05 -17.43
N ALA A 424 -1.93 -19.36 -16.81
CA ALA A 424 -2.71 -19.89 -15.70
C ALA A 424 -3.79 -20.88 -16.16
N GLY A 425 -3.71 -22.11 -15.65
CA GLY A 425 -4.79 -23.10 -15.74
C GLY A 425 -6.13 -22.58 -15.19
N ARG A 426 -7.24 -23.25 -15.55
CA ARG A 426 -8.61 -22.73 -15.31
C ARG A 426 -8.94 -22.50 -13.81
N GLU A 427 -8.39 -23.30 -12.91
CA GLU A 427 -8.53 -23.13 -11.45
C GLU A 427 -7.30 -22.49 -10.78
N GLN A 428 -6.30 -22.08 -11.55
CA GLN A 428 -5.01 -21.66 -11.00
C GLN A 428 -5.12 -20.32 -10.26
N LEU A 429 -4.39 -20.22 -9.14
CA LEU A 429 -4.24 -18.98 -8.39
C LEU A 429 -3.28 -18.05 -9.12
N ILE A 430 -3.75 -16.83 -9.44
CA ILE A 430 -2.91 -15.73 -9.90
C ILE A 430 -2.61 -14.79 -8.71
N VAL A 431 -1.37 -14.36 -8.56
CA VAL A 431 -0.93 -13.46 -7.48
C VAL A 431 -0.15 -12.27 -8.05
N ILE A 432 -0.63 -11.05 -7.86
CA ILE A 432 0.11 -9.80 -8.17
C ILE A 432 0.91 -9.40 -6.91
N THR A 433 2.24 -9.34 -7.01
CA THR A 433 3.12 -9.09 -5.85
C THR A 433 4.52 -8.57 -6.23
N GLY A 434 5.45 -8.49 -5.27
CA GLY A 434 6.84 -8.03 -5.42
C GLY A 434 7.04 -6.53 -5.16
N SER A 435 5.99 -5.73 -5.37
CA SER A 435 5.98 -4.29 -5.17
C SER A 435 4.58 -3.83 -4.78
N LEU A 436 4.49 -2.89 -3.83
CA LEU A 436 3.21 -2.24 -3.53
C LEU A 436 2.75 -1.37 -4.71
N TYR A 437 3.67 -0.78 -5.47
CA TYR A 437 3.37 0.09 -6.61
C TYR A 437 2.77 -0.68 -7.81
N LEU A 438 3.12 -1.95 -8.00
CA LEU A 438 2.46 -2.82 -8.99
C LEU A 438 0.99 -3.10 -8.61
N VAL A 439 0.74 -3.26 -7.31
CA VAL A 439 -0.59 -3.43 -6.75
C VAL A 439 -1.37 -2.11 -6.78
N SER A 440 -0.71 -0.97 -6.57
CA SER A 440 -1.25 0.38 -6.80
C SER A 440 -1.77 0.54 -8.22
N ASP A 441 -0.92 0.31 -9.23
CA ASP A 441 -1.30 0.41 -10.64
C ASP A 441 -2.50 -0.48 -10.96
N PHE A 442 -2.50 -1.74 -10.53
CA PHE A 442 -3.63 -2.63 -10.74
C PHE A 442 -4.91 -2.13 -10.08
N LEU A 443 -4.85 -1.62 -8.85
CA LEU A 443 -6.03 -1.13 -8.13
C LEU A 443 -6.57 0.18 -8.75
N ARG A 444 -5.69 1.08 -9.18
CA ARG A 444 -5.99 2.33 -9.89
C ARG A 444 -6.65 2.05 -11.23
N LEU A 445 -5.99 1.30 -12.12
CA LEU A 445 -6.49 0.94 -13.44
C LEU A 445 -7.82 0.15 -13.35
N ARG A 446 -8.00 -0.68 -12.31
CA ARG A 446 -9.28 -1.38 -12.06
C ARG A 446 -10.39 -0.41 -11.61
N GLY A 447 -10.05 0.60 -10.80
CA GLY A 447 -10.97 1.65 -10.39
C GLY A 447 -11.40 2.53 -11.56
N GLU A 448 -10.46 2.90 -12.42
CA GLU A 448 -10.69 3.67 -13.65
C GLU A 448 -11.58 2.91 -14.64
N TYR A 449 -11.24 1.66 -14.95
CA TYR A 449 -12.08 0.78 -15.80
C TYR A 449 -13.50 0.58 -15.26
N THR A 450 -13.68 0.64 -13.93
CA THR A 450 -15.01 0.54 -13.30
C THR A 450 -15.84 1.83 -13.46
N LYS A 451 -15.20 2.98 -13.69
CA LYS A 451 -15.85 4.26 -14.01
C LYS A 451 -16.13 4.37 -15.51
N ASP A 452 -15.14 4.02 -16.34
CA ASP A 452 -15.19 4.08 -17.79
C ASP A 452 -14.49 2.84 -18.41
N PRO A 453 -15.25 1.87 -18.93
CA PRO A 453 -14.68 0.69 -19.59
C PRO A 453 -13.91 0.97 -20.88
N THR A 454 -14.00 2.18 -21.46
CA THR A 454 -13.34 2.52 -22.74
C THR A 454 -11.86 2.90 -22.57
N ILE A 455 -11.42 3.21 -21.34
CA ILE A 455 -10.02 3.54 -21.02
C ILE A 455 -9.02 2.42 -21.37
N LEU A 456 -9.51 1.19 -21.55
CA LEU A 456 -8.67 0.00 -21.74
C LEU A 456 -9.23 -0.89 -22.84
N ASP A 457 -8.57 -0.89 -24.00
CA ASP A 457 -8.75 -1.97 -24.98
C ASP A 457 -8.12 -3.27 -24.44
N THR A 458 -8.93 -4.03 -23.72
CA THR A 458 -8.57 -5.38 -23.28
C THR A 458 -8.35 -6.33 -24.44
N SER A 459 -8.93 -6.09 -25.62
CA SER A 459 -8.84 -6.99 -26.77
C SER A 459 -7.47 -6.94 -27.44
N LEU A 460 -6.88 -5.74 -27.61
CA LEU A 460 -5.50 -5.58 -28.06
C LEU A 460 -4.52 -6.19 -27.06
N ALA A 461 -4.67 -5.89 -25.77
CA ALA A 461 -3.79 -6.42 -24.72
C ALA A 461 -3.89 -7.97 -24.58
N ASP A 462 -5.07 -8.55 -24.81
CA ASP A 462 -5.27 -10.01 -24.84
C ASP A 462 -4.66 -10.65 -26.10
N LYS A 463 -4.79 -9.99 -27.26
CA LYS A 463 -4.17 -10.43 -28.53
C LYS A 463 -2.64 -10.40 -28.45
N GLU A 464 -2.06 -9.30 -27.93
CA GLU A 464 -0.63 -9.19 -27.63
C GLU A 464 -0.16 -10.33 -26.71
N ALA A 465 -0.87 -10.54 -25.59
CA ALA A 465 -0.52 -11.55 -24.61
C ALA A 465 -0.62 -12.97 -25.15
N ARG A 466 -1.65 -13.27 -25.95
CA ARG A 466 -1.82 -14.56 -26.63
C ARG A 466 -0.67 -14.83 -27.58
N ASN A 467 -0.29 -13.85 -28.41
CA ASN A 467 0.84 -13.98 -29.31
C ASN A 467 2.16 -14.18 -28.54
N ARG A 468 2.41 -13.39 -27.49
CA ARG A 468 3.58 -13.52 -26.61
C ARG A 468 3.72 -14.94 -26.03
N VAL A 469 2.64 -15.50 -25.48
CA VAL A 469 2.65 -16.86 -24.91
C VAL A 469 2.78 -17.94 -25.99
N ASN A 470 2.12 -17.79 -27.15
CA ASN A 470 2.29 -18.72 -28.27
C ASN A 470 3.75 -18.78 -28.75
N THR A 471 4.39 -17.62 -28.98
CA THR A 471 5.80 -17.53 -29.43
C THR A 471 6.80 -17.99 -28.36
N PHE A 472 6.47 -17.84 -27.08
CA PHE A 472 7.27 -18.43 -26.00
C PHE A 472 7.18 -19.97 -26.02
N LEU A 473 5.97 -20.52 -26.13
CA LEU A 473 5.76 -21.96 -26.16
C LEU A 473 6.35 -22.64 -27.41
N SER A 474 6.26 -22.00 -28.59
CA SER A 474 6.85 -22.56 -29.83
C SER A 474 8.38 -22.67 -29.74
N LYS A 475 9.05 -21.65 -29.20
CA LYS A 475 10.49 -21.66 -28.93
C LYS A 475 10.90 -22.72 -27.89
N GLY A 476 10.00 -23.09 -26.98
CA GLY A 476 10.18 -24.22 -26.07
C GLY A 476 10.05 -25.60 -26.74
N THR A 477 9.47 -25.67 -27.94
CA THR A 477 9.32 -26.91 -28.74
C THR A 477 10.29 -27.02 -29.93
N GLU A 478 10.99 -25.96 -30.30
CA GLU A 478 11.92 -25.92 -31.45
C GLU A 478 13.29 -26.59 -31.19
N ALA A 479 13.30 -27.64 -30.37
CA ALA A 479 14.36 -28.65 -30.42
C ALA A 479 13.96 -29.71 -31.47
N THR A 480 14.64 -29.68 -32.62
CA THR A 480 14.33 -30.42 -33.87
C THR A 480 13.13 -29.88 -34.68
N PHE A 481 13.40 -28.95 -35.59
CA PHE A 481 13.24 -29.14 -37.04
C PHE A 481 14.04 -28.06 -37.79
N TYR A 482 14.64 -28.39 -38.94
CA TYR A 482 15.41 -27.46 -39.77
C TYR A 482 14.57 -26.88 -40.91
N ASP A 483 14.95 -25.67 -41.35
CA ASP A 483 14.58 -24.98 -42.60
C ASP A 483 13.11 -24.86 -43.02
N ALA A 484 12.57 -23.65 -42.81
CA ALA A 484 11.66 -23.00 -43.75
C ALA A 484 11.77 -21.46 -43.64
N LYS A 485 12.44 -20.81 -44.60
CA LYS A 485 12.34 -19.35 -44.81
C LYS A 485 10.98 -18.99 -45.44
N PRO A 486 10.35 -17.89 -45.03
CA PRO A 486 9.45 -17.11 -45.87
C PRO A 486 10.11 -15.78 -46.28
N GLU A 487 10.42 -15.62 -47.57
CA GLU A 487 10.80 -14.34 -48.17
C GLU A 487 9.57 -13.73 -48.86
N SER A 488 8.90 -12.77 -48.22
CA SER A 488 7.72 -12.07 -48.79
C SER A 488 7.54 -10.62 -48.33
N ASP A 489 7.72 -10.32 -47.04
CA ASP A 489 7.09 -9.12 -46.46
C ASP A 489 7.94 -7.83 -46.53
N ALA A 490 9.24 -7.94 -46.81
CA ALA A 490 10.18 -6.82 -46.78
C ALA A 490 9.77 -5.66 -47.72
N THR A 491 9.31 -5.98 -48.93
CA THR A 491 8.89 -4.98 -49.93
C THR A 491 7.64 -4.19 -49.53
N SER A 492 6.78 -4.74 -48.66
CA SER A 492 5.63 -4.02 -48.11
C SER A 492 6.08 -3.00 -47.06
N ILE A 493 6.99 -3.38 -46.17
CA ILE A 493 7.50 -2.53 -45.09
C ILE A 493 8.32 -1.36 -45.66
N GLU A 494 9.17 -1.61 -46.66
CA GLU A 494 9.96 -0.57 -47.33
C GLU A 494 9.07 0.47 -48.06
N ALA A 495 7.90 0.04 -48.58
CA ALA A 495 6.93 0.91 -49.24
C ALA A 495 6.09 1.73 -48.23
N GLU A 496 5.67 1.11 -47.13
CA GLU A 496 4.90 1.79 -46.07
C GLU A 496 5.77 2.83 -45.32
N LYS A 497 7.03 2.49 -45.04
CA LYS A 497 8.03 3.43 -44.49
C LYS A 497 8.20 4.67 -45.38
N ARG A 498 8.43 4.50 -46.69
CA ARG A 498 8.56 5.62 -47.65
C ARG A 498 7.32 6.51 -47.70
N LYS A 499 6.13 5.94 -47.51
CA LYS A 499 4.88 6.70 -47.46
C LYS A 499 4.83 7.62 -46.23
N LEU A 500 5.18 7.09 -45.05
CA LEU A 500 5.24 7.85 -43.80
C LEU A 500 6.33 8.92 -43.83
N GLU A 501 7.50 8.62 -44.40
CA GLU A 501 8.60 9.59 -44.58
C GLU A 501 8.16 10.79 -45.45
N ALA A 502 7.42 10.55 -46.54
CA ALA A 502 6.86 11.60 -47.39
C ALA A 502 5.73 12.41 -46.71
N GLU A 503 4.98 11.78 -45.80
CA GLU A 503 3.93 12.44 -45.00
C GLU A 503 4.55 13.39 -43.96
N ILE A 504 5.62 12.97 -43.28
CA ILE A 504 6.44 13.82 -42.39
C ILE A 504 7.01 15.03 -43.16
N GLU A 505 7.59 14.82 -44.35
CA GLU A 505 8.14 15.92 -45.17
C GLU A 505 7.05 16.89 -45.67
N MET A 506 5.79 16.48 -45.71
CA MET A 506 4.66 17.36 -45.99
C MET A 506 4.30 18.21 -44.77
N LEU A 507 4.21 17.57 -43.59
CA LEU A 507 3.86 18.20 -42.31
C LEU A 507 4.91 19.23 -41.88
N ASP A 508 6.21 18.96 -42.04
CA ASP A 508 7.28 19.92 -41.73
C ASP A 508 7.18 21.20 -42.58
N ARG A 509 6.80 21.08 -43.87
CA ARG A 509 6.58 22.24 -44.75
C ARG A 509 5.35 23.05 -44.35
N GLU A 510 4.27 22.39 -43.94
CA GLU A 510 3.08 23.08 -43.42
C GLU A 510 3.41 23.82 -42.10
N MET A 511 4.12 23.16 -41.17
CA MET A 511 4.59 23.78 -39.92
C MET A 511 5.43 25.04 -40.17
N GLN A 512 6.43 24.97 -41.06
CA GLN A 512 7.24 26.14 -41.43
C GLN A 512 6.39 27.29 -42.01
N SER A 513 5.37 26.98 -42.81
CA SER A 513 4.46 28.01 -43.37
C SER A 513 3.64 28.71 -42.28
N LEU A 514 3.19 27.96 -41.27
CA LEU A 514 2.43 28.46 -40.13
C LEU A 514 3.27 29.34 -39.20
N GLU A 515 4.56 29.03 -39.00
CA GLU A 515 5.46 29.86 -38.18
C GLU A 515 5.83 31.19 -38.86
N VAL A 516 5.94 31.21 -40.19
CA VAL A 516 6.13 32.44 -40.97
C VAL A 516 4.90 33.36 -40.82
N GLU A 517 3.68 32.84 -40.97
CA GLU A 517 2.47 33.65 -40.82
C GLU A 517 2.19 34.04 -39.35
N GLU A 518 2.51 33.18 -38.37
CA GLU A 518 2.48 33.55 -36.95
C GLU A 518 3.43 34.71 -36.64
N THR A 519 4.64 34.69 -37.22
CA THR A 519 5.63 35.78 -37.11
C THR A 519 5.14 37.07 -37.78
N ARG A 520 4.45 36.98 -38.91
CA ARG A 520 3.83 38.11 -39.62
C ARG A 520 2.72 38.75 -38.79
N LEU A 521 1.83 37.94 -38.20
CA LEU A 521 0.73 38.40 -37.34
C LEU A 521 1.25 39.03 -36.04
N ARG A 522 2.32 38.49 -35.45
CA ARG A 522 3.03 39.10 -34.30
C ARG A 522 3.61 40.47 -34.67
N ARG A 523 4.26 40.61 -35.82
CA ARG A 523 4.75 41.91 -36.33
C ARG A 523 3.62 42.90 -36.57
N ALA A 524 2.52 42.49 -37.20
CA ALA A 524 1.35 43.35 -37.42
C ALA A 524 0.79 43.93 -36.11
N ARG A 525 0.69 43.12 -35.04
CA ARG A 525 0.27 43.57 -33.71
C ARG A 525 1.27 44.52 -33.03
N SER A 526 2.57 44.37 -33.27
CA SER A 526 3.58 45.30 -32.72
C SER A 526 3.59 46.69 -33.37
N LEU A 527 3.05 46.82 -34.59
CA LEU A 527 3.00 48.09 -35.34
C LEU A 527 1.73 48.91 -35.06
N SER A 528 0.75 48.36 -34.34
CA SER A 528 -0.51 49.04 -34.02
C SER A 528 -0.53 49.69 -32.62
N SER A 529 0.61 49.83 -31.94
CA SER A 529 0.68 50.22 -30.53
C SER A 529 1.70 51.32 -30.21
N THR A 530 1.73 52.41 -30.99
CA THR A 530 2.56 53.60 -30.69
C THR A 530 1.83 54.92 -30.99
N SER A 531 1.20 55.51 -29.96
CA SER A 531 0.83 56.93 -29.90
C SER A 531 0.97 57.41 -28.44
N PRO A 532 1.60 58.57 -28.17
CA PRO A 532 1.81 59.06 -26.81
C PRO A 532 0.58 59.79 -26.25
N VAL A 533 0.46 59.84 -24.92
CA VAL A 533 -0.49 60.69 -24.19
C VAL A 533 0.26 61.43 -23.10
N SER A 534 -0.01 62.73 -22.96
CA SER A 534 0.58 63.61 -21.93
C SER A 534 -0.46 64.01 -20.88
N ASP A 535 -0.05 63.89 -19.62
CA ASP A 535 -0.44 64.67 -18.44
C ASP A 535 -1.90 64.79 -17.95
N ALA A 536 -1.96 64.69 -16.60
CA ALA A 536 -2.76 65.48 -15.67
C ALA A 536 -4.10 64.95 -15.09
N ALA A 537 -4.30 65.39 -13.85
CA ALA A 537 -5.51 65.37 -13.01
C ALA A 537 -5.96 64.04 -12.38
N SER A 538 -6.20 64.10 -11.07
CA SER A 538 -6.61 63.00 -10.20
C SER A 538 -8.01 63.20 -9.61
N SER A 539 -8.80 62.13 -9.46
CA SER A 539 -9.66 61.92 -8.28
C SER A 539 -10.31 60.52 -8.29
N LEU A 540 -10.85 60.10 -7.15
CA LEU A 540 -11.30 58.72 -6.88
C LEU A 540 -12.78 58.49 -7.21
N SER A 541 -13.09 57.44 -7.97
CA SER A 541 -14.10 56.43 -7.61
C SER A 541 -14.12 55.27 -8.60
N ALA A 542 -14.42 54.05 -8.13
CA ALA A 542 -14.68 52.87 -8.96
C ALA A 542 -15.53 51.86 -8.17
N PRO A 543 -16.74 51.53 -8.67
CA PRO A 543 -17.02 50.16 -9.13
C PRO A 543 -17.94 50.16 -10.38
N PRO A 544 -18.33 48.99 -10.94
CA PRO A 544 -17.77 47.63 -10.84
C PRO A 544 -17.24 47.12 -12.20
N ALA A 545 -16.74 45.87 -12.25
CA ALA A 545 -16.39 45.19 -13.51
C ALA A 545 -17.57 44.38 -14.09
N PRO A 546 -17.77 44.35 -15.43
CA PRO A 546 -18.68 43.43 -16.11
C PRO A 546 -18.07 42.00 -16.24
N PRO A 547 -18.89 40.96 -16.53
CA PRO A 547 -18.54 39.58 -16.20
C PRO A 547 -17.89 38.75 -17.32
N SER A 548 -17.50 37.54 -16.93
CA SER A 548 -16.96 36.44 -17.73
C SER A 548 -17.81 36.01 -18.93
N ALA A 549 -17.13 35.58 -20.00
CA ALA A 549 -17.69 34.71 -21.03
C ALA A 549 -17.00 33.33 -20.96
N GLU A 550 -17.77 32.27 -20.76
CA GLU A 550 -17.34 30.89 -21.06
C GLU A 550 -17.63 30.63 -22.55
N GLY A 551 -16.74 29.93 -23.27
CA GLY A 551 -16.87 29.83 -24.73
C GLY A 551 -15.94 28.82 -25.42
N ASP A 552 -16.42 27.59 -25.48
CA ASP A 552 -16.05 26.52 -26.43
C ASP A 552 -14.66 25.85 -26.34
N GLY A 553 -14.65 24.54 -26.62
CA GLY A 553 -13.54 23.62 -26.39
C GLY A 553 -12.92 23.10 -27.68
N THR A 554 -12.14 23.93 -28.35
CA THR A 554 -11.31 23.49 -29.49
C THR A 554 -9.82 23.41 -29.08
N MET A 555 -9.19 22.26 -29.32
CA MET A 555 -7.73 22.22 -29.38
C MET A 555 -7.28 23.14 -30.52
N SER A 556 -6.33 24.04 -30.24
CA SER A 556 -5.64 24.78 -31.30
C SER A 556 -5.12 23.80 -32.35
N ALA A 557 -5.25 24.15 -33.64
CA ALA A 557 -4.78 23.31 -34.75
C ALA A 557 -3.32 22.87 -34.55
N LYS A 558 -2.46 23.78 -34.06
CA LYS A 558 -1.04 23.51 -33.72
C LYS A 558 -0.90 22.40 -32.66
N ALA A 559 -1.78 22.35 -31.66
CA ALA A 559 -1.77 21.32 -30.61
C ALA A 559 -2.32 19.96 -31.07
N LYS A 560 -3.29 19.95 -32.01
CA LYS A 560 -3.70 18.71 -32.70
C LYS A 560 -2.54 18.18 -33.55
N PHE A 561 -1.94 19.05 -34.35
CA PHE A 561 -0.86 18.75 -35.29
C PHE A 561 0.39 18.17 -34.60
N TYR A 562 0.85 18.76 -33.49
CA TYR A 562 1.99 18.22 -32.73
C TYR A 562 1.77 16.81 -32.19
N ARG A 563 0.54 16.48 -31.76
CA ARG A 563 0.22 15.11 -31.33
C ARG A 563 0.20 14.17 -32.54
N ASP A 564 -0.51 14.54 -33.61
CA ASP A 564 -0.63 13.72 -34.81
C ASP A 564 0.76 13.46 -35.46
N PHE A 565 1.71 14.41 -35.35
CA PHE A 565 3.12 14.25 -35.75
C PHE A 565 3.88 13.26 -34.85
N GLU A 566 3.81 13.39 -33.51
CA GLU A 566 4.50 12.46 -32.60
C GLU A 566 3.90 11.04 -32.64
N ASP A 567 2.60 10.89 -32.92
CA ASP A 567 1.96 9.59 -33.15
C ASP A 567 2.53 8.91 -34.41
N ILE A 568 2.83 9.67 -35.48
CA ILE A 568 3.51 9.16 -36.69
C ILE A 568 4.99 8.86 -36.41
N ARG A 569 5.69 9.76 -35.70
CA ARG A 569 7.10 9.57 -35.29
C ARG A 569 7.28 8.29 -34.48
N THR A 570 6.35 8.05 -33.54
CA THR A 570 6.28 6.87 -32.68
C THR A 570 5.95 5.58 -33.46
N GLN A 571 5.21 5.66 -34.57
CA GLN A 571 4.98 4.52 -35.47
C GLN A 571 6.23 4.20 -36.30
N LEU A 572 6.96 5.21 -36.78
CA LEU A 572 8.20 5.01 -37.54
C LEU A 572 9.29 4.34 -36.67
N GLU A 573 9.39 4.73 -35.39
CA GLU A 573 10.30 4.11 -34.40
C GLU A 573 9.94 2.64 -34.04
N GLN A 574 8.77 2.14 -34.46
CA GLN A 574 8.34 0.75 -34.23
C GLN A 574 8.58 -0.18 -35.43
N LEU A 575 8.99 0.34 -36.60
CA LEU A 575 9.32 -0.48 -37.76
C LEU A 575 10.72 -1.12 -37.62
N PRO A 576 10.92 -2.36 -38.08
CA PRO A 576 12.24 -3.00 -38.02
C PRO A 576 13.24 -2.32 -38.97
N PRO A 577 14.53 -2.23 -38.61
CA PRO A 577 15.56 -1.69 -39.50
C PRO A 577 15.78 -2.61 -40.70
N SER A 578 15.84 -2.06 -41.91
CA SER A 578 16.06 -2.84 -43.14
C SER A 578 17.52 -3.28 -43.30
N LEU A 579 17.70 -4.40 -44.01
CA LEU A 579 18.96 -5.14 -44.11
C LEU A 579 19.96 -4.52 -45.10
N GLY A 580 20.54 -3.38 -44.70
CA GLY A 580 21.91 -2.98 -45.03
C GLY A 580 22.24 -2.60 -46.48
N THR A 581 22.69 -1.35 -46.65
CA THR A 581 23.64 -0.96 -47.69
C THR A 581 24.87 -0.30 -47.06
N SER A 582 26.01 -0.37 -47.76
CA SER A 582 27.34 -0.06 -47.23
C SER A 582 27.77 1.38 -47.46
N GLU A 583 28.57 1.90 -46.52
CA GLU A 583 29.57 2.97 -46.64
C GLU A 583 29.19 4.30 -47.33
N LEU A 584 29.34 5.41 -46.59
CA LEU A 584 30.29 6.47 -46.94
C LEU A 584 30.47 7.44 -45.76
N SER A 585 31.72 7.73 -45.40
CA SER A 585 32.09 8.87 -44.55
C SER A 585 32.56 10.03 -45.43
N PRO A 586 32.52 11.30 -44.97
CA PRO A 586 33.73 11.80 -44.30
C PRO A 586 33.52 12.89 -43.21
N THR A 587 34.51 13.01 -42.30
CA THR A 587 35.07 14.23 -41.65
C THR A 587 34.12 15.39 -41.23
N ASN A 588 34.17 15.94 -40.00
CA ASN A 588 35.38 16.46 -39.34
C ASN A 588 35.19 16.75 -37.81
N ASP A 589 36.29 17.18 -37.16
CA ASP A 589 36.46 17.82 -35.82
C ASP A 589 35.20 18.30 -35.03
N LEU A 590 35.13 18.18 -33.70
CA LEU A 590 36.11 18.69 -32.71
C LEU A 590 36.31 17.81 -31.45
N ARG A 591 37.32 18.16 -30.64
CA ARG A 591 37.92 17.33 -29.57
C ARG A 591 37.20 17.41 -28.20
N PRO A 592 37.29 16.36 -27.36
CA PRO A 592 36.77 16.38 -25.99
C PRO A 592 37.69 17.13 -25.01
N PHE A 593 37.10 17.84 -24.04
CA PHE A 593 37.84 18.47 -22.95
C PHE A 593 38.09 17.48 -21.79
N ILE A 594 39.34 17.04 -21.67
CA ILE A 594 39.85 16.35 -20.48
C ILE A 594 40.34 17.42 -19.49
N TYR A 595 39.83 17.41 -18.25
CA TYR A 595 40.49 18.12 -17.15
C TYR A 595 41.35 17.15 -16.33
N LYS A 596 42.67 17.32 -16.45
CA LYS A 596 43.66 16.62 -15.61
C LYS A 596 43.60 17.14 -14.16
N ARG A 597 43.90 16.26 -13.20
CA ARG A 597 44.58 16.63 -11.95
C ARG A 597 46.07 16.77 -12.24
N GLU A 598 46.74 17.72 -11.60
CA GLU A 598 48.17 17.72 -11.26
C GLU A 598 48.37 18.66 -10.03
N PRO A 599 49.53 18.69 -9.34
CA PRO A 599 49.52 18.55 -7.88
C PRO A 599 50.13 19.72 -7.09
N SER A 600 50.10 19.59 -5.75
CA SER A 600 50.93 20.35 -4.82
C SER A 600 51.59 19.43 -3.80
N ALA A 601 52.91 19.28 -3.91
CA ALA A 601 53.79 19.01 -2.77
C ALA A 601 54.10 20.38 -2.09
N ASP A 602 54.74 20.51 -0.93
CA ASP A 602 55.40 19.52 -0.07
C ASP A 602 55.51 20.09 1.36
N THR A 603 55.58 19.26 2.40
CA THR A 603 56.34 19.55 3.64
C THR A 603 56.44 18.30 4.53
N ASP A 604 57.59 18.13 5.17
CA ASP A 604 58.11 16.82 5.57
C ASP A 604 58.14 16.57 7.09
N ALA A 605 58.25 15.29 7.46
CA ALA A 605 58.76 14.70 8.71
C ALA A 605 58.18 15.14 10.08
N ILE A 606 57.73 14.14 10.84
CA ILE A 606 58.51 13.62 11.99
C ILE A 606 58.03 12.22 12.42
N LEU A 607 58.97 11.37 12.84
CA LEU A 607 58.76 9.97 13.24
C LEU A 607 58.51 9.81 14.75
N ARG A 608 57.50 9.02 15.13
CA ARG A 608 57.63 7.78 15.95
C ARG A 608 56.27 7.10 16.21
N GLY A 609 56.29 5.77 16.36
CA GLY A 609 55.08 4.93 16.36
C GLY A 609 54.62 4.41 17.73
N ALA A 610 53.61 3.54 17.70
CA ALA A 610 53.17 2.67 18.78
C ALA A 610 52.47 1.42 18.21
N GLU A 611 52.37 0.34 18.98
CA GLU A 611 52.04 -1.01 18.48
C GLU A 611 50.56 -1.40 18.58
N ARG A 612 50.16 -2.48 17.89
CA ARG A 612 48.83 -3.11 18.00
C ARG A 612 48.86 -4.29 18.97
N PRO A 613 48.04 -4.32 20.04
CA PRO A 613 47.76 -5.57 20.76
C PRO A 613 46.71 -6.41 20.01
N ARG A 614 47.02 -7.68 19.76
CA ARG A 614 46.01 -8.72 19.49
C ARG A 614 45.54 -9.30 20.83
N VAL A 615 44.25 -9.56 20.97
CA VAL A 615 43.72 -10.34 22.11
C VAL A 615 42.96 -11.56 21.57
N ARG A 616 43.36 -12.75 22.02
CA ARG A 616 42.54 -13.97 21.98
C ARG A 616 41.91 -14.16 23.35
N TYR A 617 40.71 -14.72 23.41
CA TYR A 617 40.23 -15.40 24.62
C TYR A 617 39.98 -16.87 24.31
N HIS A 618 40.49 -17.75 25.18
CA HIS A 618 40.15 -19.16 25.19
C HIS A 618 38.91 -19.39 26.05
N MET A 619 38.13 -20.41 25.72
CA MET A 619 37.05 -20.88 26.59
C MET A 619 37.62 -21.64 27.79
N HIS A 620 36.89 -21.64 28.91
CA HIS A 620 36.97 -22.69 29.91
C HIS A 620 35.58 -22.96 30.49
N GLU A 621 35.27 -24.23 30.70
CA GLU A 621 33.98 -24.68 31.24
C GLU A 621 34.00 -24.75 32.77
N GLY A 622 32.83 -24.56 33.40
CA GLY A 622 32.64 -24.76 34.84
C GLY A 622 31.15 -24.89 35.18
N LYS A 623 30.75 -26.00 35.82
CA LYS A 623 29.37 -26.27 36.27
C LYS A 623 29.26 -26.21 37.80
N PRO A 624 28.04 -26.07 38.37
CA PRO A 624 27.84 -25.37 39.65
C PRO A 624 27.85 -26.27 40.89
N GLN A 625 27.92 -25.63 42.06
CA GLN A 625 27.54 -26.19 43.37
C GLN A 625 26.36 -25.42 43.99
N LYS A 626 25.79 -25.99 45.06
CA LYS A 626 24.59 -25.52 45.78
C LYS A 626 24.96 -25.02 47.20
N MET A 627 23.92 -24.65 47.97
CA MET A 627 23.87 -24.51 49.45
C MET A 627 24.44 -23.18 49.99
N GLU A 628 23.87 -22.56 51.03
CA GLU A 628 22.54 -22.74 51.66
C GLU A 628 22.06 -21.46 52.37
N ASP A 629 20.93 -21.53 53.08
CA ASP A 629 20.26 -20.42 53.79
C ASP A 629 21.14 -19.65 54.79
N TYR A 630 20.80 -18.38 55.04
CA TYR A 630 20.62 -17.88 56.42
C TYR A 630 19.58 -16.75 56.49
N LYS A 631 19.00 -16.53 57.69
CA LYS A 631 17.81 -15.69 57.92
C LYS A 631 18.08 -14.38 58.68
N SER A 632 17.12 -13.46 58.55
CA SER A 632 16.62 -12.49 59.55
C SER A 632 17.56 -11.42 60.14
N ALA A 633 17.12 -10.15 60.10
CA ALA A 633 16.66 -9.38 61.29
C ALA A 633 16.73 -7.84 61.10
N GLU A 634 15.57 -7.24 60.80
CA GLU A 634 15.00 -6.01 61.41
C GLU A 634 15.73 -4.62 61.30
N PRO A 635 14.99 -3.49 61.52
CA PRO A 635 15.39 -2.15 61.04
C PRO A 635 15.66 -1.11 62.14
N PHE A 636 16.13 0.10 61.78
CA PHE A 636 16.07 1.29 62.64
C PHE A 636 15.72 2.61 61.93
N HIS A 637 14.92 3.40 62.66
CA HIS A 637 14.27 4.71 62.46
C HIS A 637 14.77 5.79 61.48
N SER A 638 13.83 6.66 61.09
CA SER A 638 14.07 8.06 60.71
C SER A 638 13.89 9.01 61.92
N PRO A 639 14.34 10.28 61.81
CA PRO A 639 13.75 11.41 62.52
C PRO A 639 12.57 12.00 61.71
N ALA A 640 11.89 13.00 62.29
CA ALA A 640 10.81 13.78 61.66
C ALA A 640 10.93 15.27 62.06
N ASP A 641 9.95 16.06 61.62
CA ASP A 641 9.63 17.44 62.02
C ASP A 641 10.63 18.57 61.68
N ASP A 642 10.20 19.44 60.76
CA ASP A 642 9.91 20.84 61.14
C ASP A 642 8.60 21.28 60.44
N GLN A 643 7.85 22.20 61.05
CA GLN A 643 6.58 22.72 60.56
C GLN A 643 6.57 24.25 60.56
N ARG A 644 6.21 24.87 59.44
CA ARG A 644 5.62 26.22 59.44
C ARG A 644 4.41 26.32 58.53
N LEU A 645 3.41 27.06 59.02
CA LEU A 645 2.14 27.30 58.36
C LEU A 645 2.19 28.61 57.57
N GLU A 646 1.36 28.70 56.53
CA GLU A 646 0.63 29.93 56.23
C GLU A 646 -0.77 29.60 55.67
N ARG A 647 -1.69 30.58 55.68
CA ARG A 647 -3.15 30.35 55.59
C ARG A 647 -3.77 30.79 54.25
N PRO A 648 -4.89 30.20 53.82
CA PRO A 648 -5.68 30.65 52.67
C PRO A 648 -6.70 31.75 53.05
N ASP A 649 -7.09 32.58 52.09
CA ASP A 649 -8.17 33.59 52.20
C ASP A 649 -8.86 33.80 50.80
N PRO A 650 -10.05 34.43 50.67
CA PRO A 650 -11.19 33.66 50.17
C PRO A 650 -12.16 34.39 49.23
N HIS A 651 -12.16 34.06 47.93
CA HIS A 651 -13.25 34.49 47.03
C HIS A 651 -13.97 33.34 46.33
N ARG A 652 -15.08 32.94 46.95
CA ARG A 652 -16.23 32.28 46.33
C ARG A 652 -17.37 33.30 46.24
N PRO A 653 -18.33 33.09 45.33
CA PRO A 653 -19.63 32.59 45.83
C PRO A 653 -20.06 31.31 45.12
N SER A 654 -21.03 30.60 45.71
CA SER A 654 -21.59 29.36 45.15
C SER A 654 -23.10 29.29 45.34
N ILE A 655 -23.82 29.01 44.25
CA ILE A 655 -25.28 28.82 44.17
C ILE A 655 -25.47 27.51 43.39
N VAL A 656 -25.79 26.39 44.04
CA VAL A 656 -27.13 25.93 44.46
C VAL A 656 -28.03 25.55 43.26
N TYR A 657 -28.36 24.26 43.17
CA TYR A 657 -29.30 23.68 42.21
C TYR A 657 -30.76 23.92 42.62
N PRO A 658 -31.68 23.96 41.65
CA PRO A 658 -33.01 23.38 41.80
C PRO A 658 -33.23 22.18 40.85
N ARG A 659 -33.82 21.10 41.36
CA ARG A 659 -34.61 20.16 40.53
C ARG A 659 -36.03 20.70 40.43
N ALA A 660 -36.64 20.63 39.25
CA ALA A 660 -38.08 20.82 39.09
C ALA A 660 -38.64 19.77 38.12
N ASN A 661 -39.69 19.08 38.54
CA ASN A 661 -40.56 18.32 37.63
C ASN A 661 -41.68 19.25 37.15
N THR A 662 -41.92 19.31 35.85
CA THR A 662 -43.23 19.67 35.29
C THR A 662 -43.57 18.72 34.14
N ARG A 663 -44.87 18.52 33.90
CA ARG A 663 -45.41 17.49 33.01
C ARG A 663 -46.62 18.07 32.28
N LEU A 664 -46.86 17.57 31.06
CA LEU A 664 -48.04 17.78 30.21
C LEU A 664 -48.15 19.11 29.43
N GLU A 665 -48.98 19.00 28.39
CA GLU A 665 -49.43 19.99 27.39
C GLU A 665 -48.35 20.52 26.39
N GLY A 666 -48.57 20.51 25.07
CA GLY A 666 -49.59 19.81 24.27
C GLY A 666 -50.26 20.65 23.19
N LYS A 667 -49.69 20.69 21.98
CA LYS A 667 -50.38 21.03 20.72
C LYS A 667 -49.57 20.52 19.52
N ALA A 668 -50.23 20.37 18.38
CA ALA A 668 -49.67 19.75 17.18
C ALA A 668 -50.19 20.44 15.91
N ARG A 669 -49.61 20.09 14.74
CA ARG A 669 -49.83 20.69 13.40
C ARG A 669 -49.16 22.08 13.28
N ILE A 670 -48.87 22.62 12.09
CA ILE A 670 -49.35 22.30 10.73
C ILE A 670 -48.18 22.05 9.76
N VAL A 671 -48.39 21.14 8.80
CA VAL A 671 -47.61 21.06 7.55
C VAL A 671 -48.45 21.73 6.46
N GLU A 672 -47.91 22.73 5.78
CA GLU A 672 -48.58 23.33 4.62
C GLU A 672 -48.12 22.71 3.30
N ALA A 673 -49.05 22.61 2.36
CA ALA A 673 -48.81 22.26 0.97
C ALA A 673 -49.75 23.07 0.09
N ARG A 674 -49.28 23.58 -1.07
CA ARG A 674 -50.14 24.22 -2.07
C ARG A 674 -49.90 23.70 -3.49
N THR A 675 -51.01 23.30 -4.06
CA THR A 675 -51.24 22.60 -5.34
C THR A 675 -51.15 23.51 -6.58
N LYS A 676 -50.86 22.89 -7.74
CA LYS A 676 -51.57 22.95 -9.06
C LYS A 676 -50.60 22.47 -10.18
N GLY A 677 -51.02 21.82 -11.27
CA GLY A 677 -52.36 21.40 -11.73
C GLY A 677 -52.29 20.34 -12.86
N ARG A 678 -53.41 20.07 -13.55
CA ARG A 678 -53.57 19.09 -14.68
C ARG A 678 -54.08 19.84 -15.94
N PRO A 679 -53.87 19.32 -17.18
CA PRO A 679 -54.97 18.55 -17.83
C PRO A 679 -54.57 17.38 -18.78
N VAL A 680 -55.26 16.24 -18.58
CA VAL A 680 -55.92 15.32 -19.55
C VAL A 680 -55.63 15.40 -21.06
N VAL A 681 -55.45 14.22 -21.73
CA VAL A 681 -56.18 13.79 -22.96
C VAL A 681 -55.92 12.29 -23.32
N LYS A 682 -57.01 11.52 -23.58
CA LYS A 682 -57.28 10.37 -24.51
C LYS A 682 -56.17 9.33 -24.90
N SER A 683 -56.45 8.06 -25.26
CA SER A 683 -57.66 7.18 -25.19
C SER A 683 -57.40 5.74 -25.74
N LEU A 684 -58.38 4.84 -25.56
CA LEU A 684 -58.77 3.66 -26.37
C LEU A 684 -58.14 2.26 -26.15
N HIS A 685 -59.06 1.30 -26.00
CA HIS A 685 -59.00 -0.16 -26.23
C HIS A 685 -59.56 -0.45 -27.66
N PRO A 686 -59.54 -1.68 -28.26
CA PRO A 686 -60.07 -2.92 -27.66
C PRO A 686 -59.42 -4.26 -28.12
N LEU A 687 -60.12 -5.38 -27.83
CA LEU A 687 -59.73 -6.78 -27.98
C LEU A 687 -59.73 -7.32 -29.42
N LYS A 688 -59.14 -8.52 -29.60
CA LYS A 688 -59.84 -9.62 -30.29
C LYS A 688 -59.55 -10.98 -29.63
N LEU A 689 -60.45 -11.95 -29.86
CA LEU A 689 -60.60 -13.23 -29.14
C LEU A 689 -60.99 -14.33 -30.14
N HIS A 690 -60.44 -15.55 -30.00
CA HIS A 690 -60.96 -16.88 -30.38
C HIS A 690 -60.22 -17.89 -29.45
N LEU A 691 -60.81 -18.87 -28.73
CA LEU A 691 -61.94 -19.81 -28.96
C LEU A 691 -61.59 -20.94 -29.94
N ASP A 692 -61.76 -22.25 -29.71
CA ASP A 692 -61.95 -23.14 -28.50
C ASP A 692 -61.32 -24.53 -28.89
N ASP A 693 -61.46 -25.73 -28.28
CA ASP A 693 -62.22 -26.31 -27.15
C ASP A 693 -61.58 -27.65 -26.65
N SER A 694 -62.07 -28.20 -25.53
CA SER A 694 -62.06 -29.63 -25.08
C SER A 694 -60.75 -30.32 -24.61
N GLY A 695 -60.84 -31.25 -23.62
CA GLY A 695 -59.70 -32.08 -23.17
C GLY A 695 -59.66 -32.69 -21.74
N ASP A 696 -60.80 -32.96 -21.11
CA ASP A 696 -61.09 -33.58 -19.78
C ASP A 696 -60.04 -34.26 -18.84
N CYS A 697 -60.34 -34.15 -17.53
CA CYS A 697 -60.04 -35.07 -16.39
C CYS A 697 -58.58 -35.30 -15.93
N GLU A 698 -58.26 -35.56 -14.64
CA GLU A 698 -59.01 -35.52 -13.37
C GLU A 698 -58.06 -35.29 -12.16
N GLN A 699 -58.58 -35.04 -10.95
CA GLN A 699 -57.79 -35.10 -9.68
C GLN A 699 -58.29 -36.27 -8.80
N PRO A 700 -57.51 -36.73 -7.80
CA PRO A 700 -57.78 -36.21 -6.44
C PRO A 700 -56.55 -36.02 -5.52
N ILE A 701 -56.78 -35.22 -4.47
CA ILE A 701 -55.83 -34.93 -3.37
C ILE A 701 -55.83 -36.06 -2.33
N GLN A 702 -54.65 -36.43 -1.79
CA GLN A 702 -54.58 -37.01 -0.44
C GLN A 702 -53.30 -36.65 0.34
N LYS A 703 -53.36 -36.78 1.67
CA LYS A 703 -52.35 -36.32 2.64
C LYS A 703 -51.62 -37.51 3.28
N SER A 704 -50.32 -37.38 3.58
CA SER A 704 -49.75 -38.04 4.77
C SER A 704 -48.41 -37.42 5.23
N ARG A 705 -48.14 -37.53 6.53
CA ARG A 705 -46.80 -37.48 7.15
C ARG A 705 -46.51 -38.90 7.68
N PRO A 706 -45.26 -39.36 7.63
CA PRO A 706 -44.50 -39.58 8.89
C PRO A 706 -42.99 -39.32 8.69
N ALA A 707 -42.08 -39.47 9.67
CA ALA A 707 -42.11 -39.21 11.12
C ALA A 707 -40.63 -39.12 11.59
N ALA A 708 -40.37 -38.58 12.78
CA ALA A 708 -39.01 -38.57 13.36
C ALA A 708 -38.65 -39.94 13.97
N TYR A 709 -37.36 -40.28 14.01
CA TYR A 709 -36.85 -41.43 14.77
C TYR A 709 -35.70 -41.05 15.70
N ILE A 710 -35.74 -41.58 16.93
CA ILE A 710 -34.80 -41.32 18.02
C ILE A 710 -34.14 -42.63 18.44
N ARG A 711 -32.80 -42.64 18.59
CA ARG A 711 -31.96 -43.59 19.37
C ARG A 711 -30.47 -43.26 19.10
N LYS A 712 -29.53 -43.41 20.04
CA LYS A 712 -29.60 -43.62 21.50
C LYS A 712 -28.21 -43.25 22.10
N HIS A 713 -28.16 -42.78 23.35
CA HIS A 713 -26.90 -42.79 24.12
C HIS A 713 -26.60 -44.21 24.66
N PRO A 714 -25.32 -44.59 24.79
CA PRO A 714 -24.82 -45.42 25.88
C PRO A 714 -24.19 -44.56 26.99
N SER A 715 -24.19 -45.05 28.23
CA SER A 715 -23.64 -44.33 29.40
C SER A 715 -22.96 -45.26 30.40
N ARG A 716 -21.74 -44.87 30.84
CA ARG A 716 -21.04 -45.24 32.08
C ARG A 716 -20.90 -46.72 32.50
N ALA A 717 -19.65 -47.18 32.54
CA ALA A 717 -18.97 -47.67 33.75
C ALA A 717 -17.55 -47.04 33.75
N ALA A 718 -16.83 -46.66 34.82
CA ALA A 718 -16.90 -46.85 36.28
C ALA A 718 -16.10 -48.06 36.81
N GLY A 719 -15.08 -47.77 37.65
CA GLY A 719 -14.09 -48.72 38.20
C GLY A 719 -12.88 -48.90 37.26
N GLU A 720 -11.63 -48.74 37.67
CA GLU A 720 -11.07 -48.20 38.94
C GLU A 720 -10.05 -47.08 38.63
#